data_AF-A0A0A2J8F7-F1
#
_entry.id   AF-A0A0A2J8F7-F1
#
_cell.length_a   1.000
_cell.length_b   1.000
_cell.length_c   1.000
_cell.angle_alpha   90.00
_cell.angle_beta   90.00
_cell.angle_gamma   90.00
#
_symmetry.space_group_name_H-M   'P 1'
#
loop_
_entity.id
_entity.type
_entity.pdbx_description
1 polymer ?
#
loop_
_entity_poly.entity_id
_entity_poly.type
_entity_poly.pdbx_seq_one_letter_code
_entity_poly.pdbx_strand_id
1 'polypeptide(L)'
;MPGFSQTSDLPAWKELQEHHTTLGRNLVLKDQFQKDPKRFENFSHKFANTVDNTEVLFDFSKNFLTQETVSLLVKLAKEANVEELRDAMFRGEHINFTEDRAVYHAALRNVAKEPMEVDGKSVVEDVHSVLEHMKEFSEQVRSGEWKGYTGKKINTIVNIGIGGSDLGPVMVTEALKPYGHPDIKLHFVSNIDGTHISEALKNSDPETTLFLIASKTFTTAETTTNANTAKSWFLKSAKEDSHIAKHFVALSTNESEVTKFGIDAKNMFGFESWVGGRYSVWSAIGLSVALYIGYDNFHQFLAGAQAMDKHFRETPLEKNIPALGGLLSVWYSDFFGAQTHLVAPFDQYLHRFPAYLQQLSMESNGKAITRTGEYVKYTTGPILFGEPATNAQHSFFQLLHQGTKLIPADFLMAAESHNPVEGGKHQRMLAANFLAQSEALMVGKTPAQVKAEGAAEELVAHKTFLGNRPTTSILAQKITPSTLGALITYYEHVTFTEGAIWNINSFDQWGVELGKALAKNIQSELETEGAGADHDSSTSGALWPTSALAGNINDNNEGYKLREDIPVSCLNRTMEGEHVTDNLGKLQYVPFVTCNETARPLSLHYGISETITCTIDSLSDELYHLLEFYVHSDVPMTCRVPTAPLTPSAGAAEHADKDSDQMSGEADTLSALADNGPPFTPLTIALQGTLQLSHLHIWTDMNVVMHNMASDAAAEQSSKTRGGQSGQPGFTVGGIAYSTPEFDNTGKNPKLDEDEEPVALSQAAREPWTAGHGTKVVRGEPLTFSFHVAWLEGGASIGWPVRPPLDSWLALATGSKKKSGSFFSKLVFFVMAASVGALVALFWERNGLRGRGRTPWHGDGLLGGSPARGAKGPGVTFGNGGKNNGYGGYSGPANGNGNGNGVGSGYGFPSGKRD
;
A
#
# COMPACT_ATOMS: atom_id res chain seq x y z
N MET A 1 38.36 -8.92 0.22
CA MET A 1 37.64 -7.99 -0.68
C MET A 1 37.49 -8.71 -2.02
N PRO A 2 36.28 -8.87 -2.57
CA PRO A 2 36.13 -9.52 -3.88
C PRO A 2 36.98 -8.77 -4.91
N GLY A 3 37.72 -9.52 -5.72
CA GLY A 3 38.68 -8.96 -6.68
C GLY A 3 38.06 -8.21 -7.86
N PHE A 4 36.82 -7.74 -7.75
CA PHE A 4 36.06 -7.08 -8.80
C PHE A 4 35.16 -5.96 -8.24
N SER A 5 34.89 -4.93 -9.06
CA SER A 5 34.01 -3.82 -8.69
C SER A 5 32.57 -4.10 -9.13
N GLN A 6 32.39 -4.44 -10.41
CA GLN A 6 31.09 -4.70 -11.02
C GLN A 6 31.02 -6.15 -11.48
N THR A 7 29.96 -6.86 -11.09
CA THR A 7 29.71 -8.24 -11.54
C THR A 7 29.61 -8.32 -13.06
N SER A 8 29.08 -7.28 -13.70
CA SER A 8 28.97 -7.17 -15.16
C SER A 8 30.33 -7.13 -15.89
N ASP A 9 31.43 -6.89 -15.18
CA ASP A 9 32.77 -6.86 -15.77
C ASP A 9 33.42 -8.25 -15.82
N LEU A 10 32.89 -9.23 -15.07
CA LEU A 10 33.39 -10.59 -15.02
C LEU A 10 33.25 -11.31 -16.38
N PRO A 11 34.25 -12.09 -16.82
CA PRO A 11 34.18 -12.86 -18.06
C PRO A 11 32.92 -13.74 -18.17
N ALA A 12 32.56 -14.47 -17.11
CA ALA A 12 31.38 -15.33 -17.09
C ALA A 12 30.07 -14.56 -17.31
N TRP A 13 30.00 -13.30 -16.90
CA TRP A 13 28.82 -12.46 -17.15
C TRP A 13 28.62 -12.21 -18.65
N LYS A 14 29.69 -11.90 -19.38
CA LYS A 14 29.65 -11.70 -20.83
C LYS A 14 29.29 -12.99 -21.57
N GLU A 15 29.83 -14.12 -21.11
CA GLU A 15 29.48 -15.44 -21.64
C GLU A 15 27.99 -15.76 -21.40
N LEU A 16 27.44 -15.43 -20.23
CA LEU A 16 26.01 -15.57 -19.96
C LEU A 16 25.14 -14.63 -20.82
N GLN A 17 25.60 -13.40 -21.09
CA GLN A 17 24.90 -12.48 -21.99
C GLN A 17 24.85 -13.03 -23.43
N GLU A 18 25.96 -13.59 -23.91
CA GLU A 18 26.03 -14.26 -25.21
C GLU A 18 25.16 -15.51 -25.24
N HIS A 19 25.22 -16.36 -24.21
CA HIS A 19 24.38 -17.55 -24.04
C HIS A 19 22.89 -17.21 -24.04
N HIS A 20 22.50 -16.15 -23.32
CA HIS A 20 21.14 -15.64 -23.33
C HIS A 20 20.70 -15.19 -24.73
N THR A 21 21.56 -14.45 -25.42
CA THR A 21 21.27 -13.87 -26.74
C THR A 21 21.13 -14.93 -27.83
N THR A 22 21.95 -15.99 -27.75
CA THR A 22 22.04 -17.04 -28.77
C THR A 22 21.05 -18.19 -28.52
N LEU A 23 20.92 -18.63 -27.27
CA LEU A 23 20.11 -19.80 -26.90
C LEU A 23 19.01 -19.46 -25.88
N GLY A 24 19.38 -18.84 -24.75
CA GLY A 24 18.53 -18.73 -23.57
C GLY A 24 17.17 -18.07 -23.82
N ARG A 25 17.15 -16.92 -24.50
CA ARG A 25 15.90 -16.16 -24.77
C ARG A 25 14.91 -16.86 -25.70
N ASN A 26 15.38 -17.85 -26.47
CA ASN A 26 14.57 -18.60 -27.45
C ASN A 26 14.23 -20.01 -26.95
N LEU A 27 14.57 -20.33 -25.69
CA LEU A 27 14.37 -21.66 -25.13
C LEU A 27 12.90 -21.92 -24.86
N VAL A 28 12.38 -23.00 -25.46
CA VAL A 28 11.00 -23.50 -25.25
C VAL A 28 11.06 -24.72 -24.33
N LEU A 29 10.54 -24.59 -23.11
CA LEU A 29 10.61 -25.61 -22.05
C LEU A 29 10.04 -26.94 -22.51
N LYS A 30 8.86 -26.94 -23.15
CA LYS A 30 8.22 -28.15 -23.66
C LYS A 30 9.15 -28.95 -24.59
N ASP A 31 9.87 -28.26 -25.46
CA ASP A 31 10.81 -28.90 -26.39
C ASP A 31 12.05 -29.44 -25.66
N GLN A 32 12.49 -28.79 -24.58
CA GLN A 32 13.61 -29.28 -23.77
C GLN A 32 13.27 -30.59 -23.07
N PHE A 33 12.07 -30.72 -22.51
CA PHE A 33 11.61 -31.99 -21.92
C PHE A 33 11.44 -33.10 -22.96
N GLN A 34 11.05 -32.76 -24.20
CA GLN A 34 10.97 -33.75 -25.28
C GLN A 34 12.36 -34.21 -25.75
N LYS A 35 13.34 -33.29 -25.80
CA LYS A 35 14.72 -33.59 -26.22
C LYS A 35 15.51 -34.37 -25.18
N ASP A 36 15.29 -34.09 -23.90
CA ASP A 36 15.94 -34.77 -22.79
C ASP A 36 14.90 -35.47 -21.89
N PRO A 37 14.59 -36.75 -22.12
CA PRO A 37 13.69 -37.52 -21.26
C PRO A 37 14.18 -37.65 -19.81
N LYS A 38 15.47 -37.38 -19.53
CA LYS A 38 16.07 -37.41 -18.18
C LYS A 38 16.21 -36.02 -17.56
N ARG A 39 15.55 -35.01 -18.13
CA ARG A 39 15.68 -33.61 -17.70
C ARG A 39 15.32 -33.44 -16.22
N PHE A 40 14.29 -34.13 -15.74
CA PHE A 40 13.91 -34.08 -14.33
C PHE A 40 15.05 -34.58 -13.44
N GLU A 41 15.62 -35.75 -13.73
CA GLU A 41 16.73 -36.33 -12.97
C GLU A 41 17.99 -35.46 -13.04
N ASN A 42 18.22 -34.78 -14.16
CA ASN A 42 19.38 -33.93 -14.39
C ASN A 42 19.31 -32.57 -13.67
N PHE A 43 18.10 -32.05 -13.41
CA PHE A 43 17.87 -30.72 -12.83
C PHE A 43 17.02 -30.75 -11.56
N SER A 44 16.93 -31.89 -10.89
CA SER A 44 16.31 -32.01 -9.57
C SER A 44 17.30 -32.51 -8.54
N HIS A 45 17.14 -32.00 -7.32
CA HIS A 45 17.99 -32.34 -6.19
C HIS A 45 17.13 -32.69 -5.00
N LYS A 46 17.58 -33.66 -4.20
CA LYS A 46 16.94 -34.03 -2.95
C LYS A 46 17.82 -33.58 -1.79
N PHE A 47 17.23 -32.81 -0.89
CA PHE A 47 17.80 -32.55 0.42
C PHE A 47 17.31 -33.64 1.38
N ALA A 48 18.23 -34.51 1.81
CA ALA A 48 17.96 -35.50 2.85
C ALA A 48 18.17 -34.83 4.22
N ASN A 49 17.09 -34.57 4.93
CA ASN A 49 17.15 -33.95 6.24
C ASN A 49 17.58 -34.99 7.28
N THR A 50 18.79 -34.83 7.81
CA THR A 50 19.40 -35.80 8.75
C THR A 50 18.77 -35.78 10.14
N VAL A 51 17.92 -34.79 10.45
CA VAL A 51 17.35 -34.61 11.78
C VAL A 51 16.10 -35.49 11.98
N ASP A 52 15.20 -35.49 11.01
CA ASP A 52 13.93 -36.23 11.07
C ASP A 52 13.81 -37.33 10.00
N ASN A 53 14.88 -37.56 9.22
CA ASN A 53 14.94 -38.50 8.11
C ASN A 53 13.90 -38.24 7.00
N THR A 54 13.44 -36.98 6.87
CA THR A 54 12.58 -36.57 5.77
C THR A 54 13.38 -36.13 4.55
N GLU A 55 12.74 -36.13 3.38
CA GLU A 55 13.31 -35.57 2.15
C GLU A 55 12.54 -34.33 1.69
N VAL A 56 13.27 -33.37 1.12
CA VAL A 56 12.69 -32.26 0.35
C VAL A 56 13.25 -32.32 -1.06
N LEU A 57 12.36 -32.44 -2.05
CA LEU A 57 12.69 -32.37 -3.47
C LEU A 57 12.69 -30.91 -3.93
N PHE A 58 13.77 -30.50 -4.59
CA PHE A 58 13.89 -29.25 -5.33
C PHE A 58 13.99 -29.56 -6.82
N ASP A 59 12.90 -29.36 -7.55
CA ASP A 59 12.82 -29.55 -9.00
C ASP A 59 13.00 -28.21 -9.72
N PHE A 60 14.18 -28.01 -10.30
CA PHE A 60 14.50 -26.85 -11.13
C PHE A 60 14.27 -27.11 -12.63
N SER A 61 13.77 -28.28 -13.03
CA SER A 61 13.74 -28.71 -14.44
C SER A 61 12.84 -27.86 -15.34
N LYS A 62 11.80 -27.21 -14.78
CA LYS A 62 10.89 -26.30 -15.49
C LYS A 62 11.41 -24.86 -15.56
N ASN A 63 12.72 -24.68 -15.54
CA ASN A 63 13.41 -23.41 -15.72
C ASN A 63 14.16 -23.35 -17.06
N PHE A 64 14.52 -22.14 -17.51
CA PHE A 64 15.26 -21.91 -18.76
C PHE A 64 16.75 -22.30 -18.63
N LEU A 65 16.98 -23.60 -18.39
CA LEU A 65 18.28 -24.19 -18.09
C LEU A 65 18.68 -25.25 -19.11
N THR A 66 19.96 -25.23 -19.48
CA THR A 66 20.69 -26.36 -20.06
C THR A 66 21.89 -26.68 -19.16
N GLN A 67 22.60 -27.78 -19.43
CA GLN A 67 23.84 -28.09 -18.70
C GLN A 67 24.90 -27.00 -18.88
N GLU A 68 24.92 -26.37 -20.06
CA GLU A 68 25.76 -25.21 -20.34
C GLU A 68 25.32 -23.99 -19.52
N THR A 69 24.00 -23.71 -19.42
CA THR A 69 23.51 -22.62 -18.55
C THR A 69 23.99 -22.79 -17.12
N VAL A 70 23.82 -23.99 -16.54
CA VAL A 70 24.27 -24.29 -15.17
C VAL A 70 25.78 -24.12 -15.03
N SER A 71 26.55 -24.63 -16.00
CA SER A 71 28.01 -24.50 -15.99
C SER A 71 28.47 -23.04 -16.01
N LEU A 72 27.84 -22.19 -16.83
CA LEU A 72 28.14 -20.77 -16.93
C LEU A 72 27.72 -20.00 -15.66
N LEU A 73 26.56 -20.32 -15.08
CA LEU A 73 26.12 -19.75 -13.81
C LEU A 73 27.08 -20.13 -12.66
N VAL A 74 27.48 -21.39 -12.56
CA VAL A 74 28.48 -21.83 -11.57
C VAL A 74 29.83 -21.17 -11.81
N LYS A 75 30.23 -20.95 -13.08
CA LYS A 75 31.44 -20.19 -13.41
C LYS A 75 31.34 -18.74 -12.89
N LEU A 76 30.20 -18.07 -13.08
CA LEU A 76 29.96 -16.74 -12.52
C LEU A 76 30.08 -16.74 -10.99
N ALA A 77 29.48 -17.71 -10.29
CA ALA A 77 29.60 -17.82 -8.84
C ALA A 77 31.05 -17.95 -8.37
N LYS A 78 31.86 -18.73 -9.10
CA LYS A 78 33.29 -18.91 -8.81
C LYS A 78 34.08 -17.62 -9.05
N GLU A 79 33.85 -16.94 -10.17
CA GLU A 79 34.48 -15.64 -10.47
C GLU A 79 34.05 -14.53 -9.51
N ALA A 80 32.82 -14.61 -8.98
CA ALA A 80 32.31 -13.71 -7.95
C ALA A 80 32.76 -14.06 -6.53
N ASN A 81 33.62 -15.09 -6.35
CA ASN A 81 34.12 -15.56 -5.06
C ASN A 81 33.03 -15.92 -4.04
N VAL A 82 31.90 -16.50 -4.48
CA VAL A 82 30.78 -16.89 -3.61
C VAL A 82 31.22 -17.86 -2.50
N GLU A 83 32.06 -18.84 -2.81
CA GLU A 83 32.57 -19.82 -1.83
C GLU A 83 33.48 -19.17 -0.78
N GLU A 84 34.35 -18.25 -1.19
CA GLU A 84 35.24 -17.52 -0.27
C GLU A 84 34.43 -16.65 0.70
N LEU A 85 33.41 -15.93 0.19
CA LEU A 85 32.56 -15.09 1.02
C LEU A 85 31.66 -15.94 1.94
N ARG A 86 31.18 -17.10 1.48
CA ARG A 86 30.45 -18.07 2.32
C ARG A 86 31.34 -18.50 3.46
N ASP A 87 32.57 -18.92 3.17
CA ASP A 87 33.46 -19.43 4.20
C ASP A 87 33.85 -18.31 5.18
N ALA A 88 33.98 -17.05 4.71
CA ALA A 88 34.16 -15.87 5.57
C ALA A 88 32.96 -15.65 6.51
N MET A 89 31.72 -15.80 6.03
CA MET A 89 30.51 -15.77 6.87
C MET A 89 30.58 -16.83 7.99
N PHE A 90 30.93 -18.07 7.64
CA PHE A 90 31.01 -19.17 8.60
C PHE A 90 32.23 -19.11 9.53
N ARG A 91 33.25 -18.31 9.20
CA ARG A 91 34.38 -17.97 10.08
C ARG A 91 34.13 -16.78 10.99
N GLY A 92 32.94 -16.17 10.94
CA GLY A 92 32.64 -15.00 11.76
C GLY A 92 33.37 -13.72 11.32
N GLU A 93 33.85 -13.66 10.08
CA GLU A 93 34.51 -12.46 9.56
C GLU A 93 33.50 -11.32 9.38
N HIS A 94 34.02 -10.08 9.41
CA HIS A 94 33.22 -8.86 9.29
C HIS A 94 32.78 -8.59 7.84
N ILE A 95 31.91 -9.47 7.32
CA ILE A 95 31.41 -9.37 5.95
C ILE A 95 30.33 -8.30 5.78
N ASN A 96 29.69 -7.85 6.87
CA ASN A 96 28.88 -6.63 6.90
C ASN A 96 29.82 -5.43 7.08
N PHE A 97 30.43 -5.02 5.98
CA PHE A 97 31.54 -4.08 5.96
C PHE A 97 31.13 -2.62 6.21
N THR A 98 29.87 -2.24 5.99
CA THR A 98 29.42 -0.86 6.24
C THR A 98 29.15 -0.59 7.72
N GLU A 99 28.83 -1.63 8.48
CA GLU A 99 28.62 -1.54 9.93
C GLU A 99 29.78 -2.14 10.74
N ASP A 100 30.80 -2.68 10.06
CA ASP A 100 31.93 -3.41 10.65
C ASP A 100 31.48 -4.52 11.61
N ARG A 101 30.67 -5.45 11.10
CA ARG A 101 30.11 -6.56 11.88
C ARG A 101 30.29 -7.91 11.21
N ALA A 102 30.49 -8.92 12.05
CA ALA A 102 30.25 -10.30 11.66
C ALA A 102 28.77 -10.52 11.27
N VAL A 103 28.53 -11.57 10.49
CA VAL A 103 27.19 -12.02 10.11
C VAL A 103 27.09 -13.49 10.46
N TYR A 104 26.47 -13.80 11.59
CA TYR A 104 26.69 -15.10 12.23
C TYR A 104 25.43 -15.79 12.73
N HIS A 105 24.30 -15.59 12.06
CA HIS A 105 23.03 -16.24 12.38
C HIS A 105 23.09 -17.78 12.35
N ALA A 106 24.02 -18.38 11.58
CA ALA A 106 24.30 -19.82 11.64
C ALA A 106 24.76 -20.30 13.04
N ALA A 107 25.44 -19.45 13.82
CA ALA A 107 25.85 -19.80 15.18
C ALA A 107 24.66 -20.03 16.12
N LEU A 108 23.54 -19.32 15.90
CA LEU A 108 22.31 -19.44 16.71
C LEU A 108 21.66 -20.82 16.63
N ARG A 109 21.94 -21.54 15.56
CA ARG A 109 21.38 -22.84 15.24
C ARG A 109 22.43 -23.96 15.22
N ASN A 110 23.63 -23.69 15.73
CA ASN A 110 24.69 -24.67 15.87
C ASN A 110 24.39 -25.65 17.03
N VAL A 111 23.43 -26.55 16.83
CA VAL A 111 23.05 -27.56 17.85
C VAL A 111 24.14 -28.59 18.08
N ALA A 112 25.02 -28.81 17.10
CA ALA A 112 26.20 -29.67 17.23
C ALA A 112 27.32 -29.08 18.13
N LYS A 113 27.22 -27.80 18.50
CA LYS A 113 28.25 -27.08 19.30
C LYS A 113 29.64 -27.13 18.65
N GLU A 114 29.68 -27.03 17.31
CA GLU A 114 30.95 -26.86 16.58
C GLU A 114 31.63 -25.55 17.04
N PRO A 115 32.97 -25.51 17.18
CA PRO A 115 33.66 -24.27 17.52
C PRO A 115 33.35 -23.17 16.50
N MET A 116 32.88 -22.03 17.01
CA MET A 116 32.48 -20.87 16.23
C MET A 116 32.90 -19.62 17.00
N GLU A 117 33.62 -18.71 16.36
CA GLU A 117 34.26 -17.57 17.01
C GLU A 117 34.05 -16.29 16.22
N VAL A 118 34.00 -15.17 16.93
CA VAL A 118 34.09 -13.81 16.37
C VAL A 118 35.18 -13.08 17.17
N ASP A 119 36.12 -12.42 16.48
CA ASP A 119 37.26 -11.73 17.10
C ASP A 119 38.07 -12.61 18.08
N GLY A 120 38.21 -13.91 17.78
CA GLY A 120 38.91 -14.88 18.62
C GLY A 120 38.19 -15.23 19.93
N LYS A 121 36.91 -14.88 20.07
CA LYS A 121 36.06 -15.27 21.19
C LYS A 121 35.00 -16.26 20.70
N SER A 122 34.88 -17.38 21.40
CA SER A 122 33.81 -18.33 21.17
C SER A 122 32.46 -17.67 21.41
N VAL A 123 31.52 -17.89 20.47
CA VAL A 123 30.11 -17.47 20.60
C VAL A 123 29.21 -18.62 21.05
N VAL A 124 29.74 -19.84 21.10
CA VAL A 124 28.96 -21.06 21.33
C VAL A 124 28.37 -21.07 22.74
N GLU A 125 29.18 -20.75 23.75
CA GLU A 125 28.76 -20.75 25.15
C GLU A 125 27.65 -19.74 25.40
N ASP A 126 27.78 -18.52 24.87
CA ASP A 126 26.80 -17.45 25.07
C ASP A 126 25.47 -17.77 24.38
N VAL A 127 25.51 -18.26 23.14
CA VAL A 127 24.31 -18.70 22.41
C VAL A 127 23.60 -19.83 23.17
N HIS A 128 24.34 -20.87 23.58
CA HIS A 128 23.73 -22.01 24.27
C HIS A 128 23.24 -21.67 25.68
N SER A 129 23.87 -20.72 26.36
CA SER A 129 23.38 -20.17 27.63
C SER A 129 22.01 -19.52 27.47
N VAL A 130 21.83 -18.68 26.45
CA VAL A 130 20.53 -18.07 26.15
C VAL A 130 19.50 -19.13 25.73
N LEU A 131 19.89 -20.11 24.91
CA LEU A 131 19.00 -21.20 24.50
C LEU A 131 18.54 -22.07 25.69
N GLU A 132 19.41 -22.36 26.65
CA GLU A 132 19.02 -23.08 27.88
C GLU A 132 18.11 -22.22 28.75
N HIS A 133 18.38 -20.91 28.85
CA HIS A 133 17.48 -20.00 29.56
C HIS A 133 16.09 -19.94 28.91
N MET A 134 16.01 -19.90 27.57
CA MET A 134 14.74 -19.99 26.83
C MET A 134 14.01 -21.30 27.11
N LYS A 135 14.74 -22.43 27.18
CA LYS A 135 14.18 -23.74 27.53
C LYS A 135 13.58 -23.73 28.93
N GLU A 136 14.35 -23.33 29.93
CA GLU A 136 13.90 -23.26 31.32
C GLU A 136 12.64 -22.39 31.44
N PHE A 137 12.69 -21.17 30.91
CA PHE A 137 11.56 -20.24 30.98
C PHE A 137 10.33 -20.75 30.23
N SER A 138 10.51 -21.26 29.01
CA SER A 138 9.39 -21.75 28.21
C SER A 138 8.70 -22.94 28.88
N GLU A 139 9.44 -23.87 29.48
CA GLU A 139 8.87 -25.00 30.20
C GLU A 139 8.19 -24.59 31.51
N GLN A 140 8.70 -23.60 32.24
CA GLN A 140 8.02 -23.04 33.41
C GLN A 140 6.66 -22.42 33.03
N VAL A 141 6.60 -21.65 31.94
CA VAL A 141 5.33 -21.06 31.45
C VAL A 141 4.36 -22.13 30.95
N ARG A 142 4.84 -23.08 30.14
CA ARG A 142 4.02 -24.14 29.53
C ARG A 142 3.46 -25.11 30.56
N SER A 143 4.29 -25.56 31.51
CA SER A 143 3.84 -26.39 32.65
C SER A 143 2.85 -25.63 33.55
N GLY A 144 2.97 -24.30 33.59
CA GLY A 144 2.23 -23.42 34.47
C GLY A 144 2.86 -23.30 35.84
N GLU A 145 4.12 -23.67 36.01
CA GLU A 145 4.92 -23.28 37.18
C GLU A 145 5.05 -21.75 37.27
N TRP A 146 5.31 -21.09 36.13
CA TRP A 146 5.27 -19.63 36.07
C TRP A 146 3.83 -19.14 36.24
N LYS A 147 3.63 -18.33 37.28
CA LYS A 147 2.31 -17.77 37.62
C LYS A 147 2.28 -16.28 37.41
N GLY A 148 1.12 -15.79 36.98
CA GLY A 148 0.80 -14.37 37.03
C GLY A 148 0.74 -13.84 38.46
N TYR A 149 0.50 -12.54 38.60
CA TYR A 149 0.56 -11.84 39.88
C TYR A 149 -0.46 -12.35 40.90
N THR A 150 -1.59 -12.91 40.45
CA THR A 150 -2.64 -13.52 41.27
C THR A 150 -2.47 -15.02 41.51
N GLY A 151 -1.37 -15.62 41.02
CA GLY A 151 -1.12 -17.07 41.14
C GLY A 151 -1.76 -17.92 40.03
N LYS A 152 -2.45 -17.32 39.07
CA LYS A 152 -3.03 -18.02 37.91
C LYS A 152 -1.95 -18.42 36.90
N LYS A 153 -2.19 -19.51 36.15
CA LYS A 153 -1.33 -19.96 35.05
C LYS A 153 -1.44 -18.98 33.87
N ILE A 154 -0.31 -18.66 33.25
CA ILE A 154 -0.28 -17.89 32.00
C ILE A 154 -0.88 -18.72 30.86
N ASN A 155 -1.77 -18.11 30.08
CA ASN A 155 -2.42 -18.73 28.92
C ASN A 155 -2.43 -17.84 27.67
N THR A 156 -1.98 -16.59 27.80
CA THR A 156 -1.95 -15.62 26.71
C THR A 156 -0.55 -15.03 26.65
N ILE A 157 0.07 -15.06 25.47
CA ILE A 157 1.36 -14.44 25.20
C ILE A 157 1.15 -13.34 24.17
N VAL A 158 1.69 -12.15 24.43
CA VAL A 158 1.65 -11.02 23.51
C VAL A 158 3.09 -10.64 23.18
N ASN A 159 3.54 -10.96 21.97
CA ASN A 159 4.84 -10.54 21.45
C ASN A 159 4.72 -9.12 20.88
N ILE A 160 5.48 -8.17 21.41
CA ILE A 160 5.52 -6.78 20.95
C ILE A 160 6.86 -6.51 20.29
N GLY A 161 6.86 -6.31 18.98
CA GLY A 161 8.05 -6.08 18.17
C GLY A 161 7.69 -5.78 16.72
N ILE A 162 8.59 -5.21 15.93
CA ILE A 162 8.32 -4.85 14.52
C ILE A 162 9.44 -5.39 13.61
N GLY A 163 9.10 -5.63 12.33
CA GLY A 163 10.04 -6.13 11.33
C GLY A 163 10.57 -7.51 11.70
N GLY A 164 11.89 -7.61 11.87
CA GLY A 164 12.55 -8.89 12.20
C GLY A 164 12.16 -9.48 13.55
N SER A 165 11.74 -8.62 14.49
CA SER A 165 11.23 -9.03 15.81
C SER A 165 9.78 -9.54 15.80
N ASP A 166 9.13 -9.57 14.62
CA ASP A 166 7.72 -9.92 14.44
C ASP A 166 7.53 -10.97 13.34
N LEU A 167 7.96 -10.66 12.11
CA LEU A 167 7.61 -11.46 10.92
C LEU A 167 8.09 -12.91 11.02
N GLY A 168 9.30 -13.14 11.54
CA GLY A 168 9.82 -14.49 11.78
C GLY A 168 8.97 -15.26 12.79
N PRO A 169 8.83 -14.78 14.04
CA PRO A 169 7.97 -15.41 15.04
C PRO A 169 6.52 -15.65 14.59
N VAL A 170 5.88 -14.67 13.95
CA VAL A 170 4.52 -14.81 13.38
C VAL A 170 4.48 -15.95 12.37
N MET A 171 5.41 -15.96 11.41
CA MET A 171 5.42 -16.96 10.35
C MET A 171 5.66 -18.36 10.90
N VAL A 172 6.64 -18.54 11.79
CA VAL A 172 6.99 -19.86 12.33
C VAL A 172 5.87 -20.42 13.20
N THR A 173 5.24 -19.60 14.04
CA THR A 173 4.12 -20.06 14.88
C THR A 173 2.87 -20.39 14.05
N GLU A 174 2.58 -19.65 12.99
CA GLU A 174 1.51 -19.98 12.04
C GLU A 174 1.81 -21.28 11.28
N ALA A 175 3.03 -21.43 10.75
CA ALA A 175 3.48 -22.60 10.01
C ALA A 175 3.48 -23.89 10.85
N LEU A 176 3.84 -23.77 12.14
CA LEU A 176 3.95 -24.90 13.08
C LEU A 176 2.77 -24.98 14.05
N LYS A 177 1.65 -24.35 13.73
CA LYS A 177 0.40 -24.41 14.51
C LYS A 177 -0.03 -25.84 14.91
N PRO A 178 0.14 -26.89 14.06
CA PRO A 178 -0.14 -28.27 14.47
C PRO A 178 0.68 -28.80 15.66
N TYR A 179 1.81 -28.15 15.97
CA TYR A 179 2.71 -28.49 17.10
C TYR A 179 2.53 -27.54 18.30
N GLY A 180 1.63 -26.56 18.19
CA GLY A 180 1.37 -25.55 19.21
C GLY A 180 0.68 -26.11 20.45
N HIS A 181 0.93 -25.49 21.59
CA HIS A 181 0.26 -25.82 22.85
C HIS A 181 -1.22 -25.40 22.77
N PRO A 182 -2.18 -26.31 23.06
CA PRO A 182 -3.61 -26.08 22.84
C PRO A 182 -4.18 -24.93 23.70
N ASP A 183 -3.64 -24.74 24.90
CA ASP A 183 -4.15 -23.73 25.85
C ASP A 183 -3.41 -22.37 25.78
N ILE A 184 -2.38 -22.23 24.94
CA ILE A 184 -1.64 -20.97 24.81
C ILE A 184 -2.18 -20.19 23.62
N LYS A 185 -2.70 -18.99 23.88
CA LYS A 185 -3.07 -18.00 22.88
C LYS A 185 -1.88 -17.10 22.60
N LEU A 186 -1.61 -16.86 21.31
CA LEU A 186 -0.58 -15.92 20.88
C LEU A 186 -1.22 -14.70 20.23
N HIS A 187 -0.69 -13.54 20.56
CA HIS A 187 -0.88 -12.29 19.84
C HIS A 187 0.48 -11.72 19.45
N PHE A 188 0.53 -11.10 18.29
CA PHE A 188 1.69 -10.39 17.79
C PHE A 188 1.26 -8.95 17.56
N VAL A 189 1.96 -7.99 18.19
CA VAL A 189 1.67 -6.57 18.09
C VAL A 189 2.90 -5.87 17.54
N SER A 190 2.79 -5.36 16.32
CA SER A 190 3.90 -4.76 15.59
C SER A 190 3.64 -3.33 15.15
N ASN A 191 2.54 -3.09 14.43
CA ASN A 191 2.14 -1.77 13.99
C ASN A 191 1.98 -0.75 15.15
N ILE A 192 2.35 0.51 14.91
CA ILE A 192 2.13 1.64 15.82
C ILE A 192 0.68 2.17 15.76
N ASP A 193 -0.08 1.80 14.73
CA ASP A 193 -1.53 1.98 14.72
C ASP A 193 -2.14 1.37 16.00
N GLY A 194 -2.73 2.22 16.84
CA GLY A 194 -3.29 1.86 18.14
C GLY A 194 -4.37 0.78 18.05
N THR A 195 -4.95 0.52 16.87
CA THR A 195 -5.84 -0.61 16.62
C THR A 195 -5.20 -1.94 16.97
N HIS A 196 -3.91 -2.13 16.65
CA HIS A 196 -3.25 -3.42 16.77
C HIS A 196 -3.09 -3.86 18.23
N ILE A 197 -2.56 -2.96 19.08
CA ILE A 197 -2.47 -3.21 20.52
C ILE A 197 -3.86 -3.28 21.17
N SER A 198 -4.81 -2.46 20.73
CA SER A 198 -6.16 -2.44 21.30
C SER A 198 -6.90 -3.77 21.08
N GLU A 199 -6.87 -4.33 19.87
CA GLU A 199 -7.52 -5.62 19.60
C GLU A 199 -6.82 -6.81 20.28
N ALA A 200 -5.49 -6.76 20.44
CA ALA A 200 -4.76 -7.76 21.23
C ALA A 200 -5.17 -7.72 22.72
N LEU A 201 -5.26 -6.53 23.31
CA LEU A 201 -5.57 -6.36 24.74
C LEU A 201 -7.05 -6.62 25.06
N LYS A 202 -7.97 -6.36 24.12
CA LYS A 202 -9.42 -6.50 24.31
C LYS A 202 -9.87 -7.89 24.77
N ASN A 203 -9.18 -8.94 24.33
CA ASN A 203 -9.49 -10.33 24.68
C ASN A 203 -8.45 -10.95 25.64
N SER A 204 -7.56 -10.12 26.21
CA SER A 204 -6.50 -10.53 27.12
C SER A 204 -6.91 -10.29 28.59
N ASP A 205 -6.49 -11.16 29.49
CA ASP A 205 -6.69 -11.02 30.95
C ASP A 205 -5.36 -10.59 31.61
N PRO A 206 -5.29 -9.43 32.29
CA PRO A 206 -4.08 -8.98 32.98
C PRO A 206 -3.49 -10.01 33.95
N GLU A 207 -4.31 -10.90 34.51
CA GLU A 207 -3.85 -11.93 35.45
C GLU A 207 -3.16 -13.12 34.77
N THR A 208 -3.39 -13.35 33.47
CA THR A 208 -2.92 -14.55 32.75
C THR A 208 -2.18 -14.23 31.44
N THR A 209 -1.82 -12.97 31.21
CA THR A 209 -1.15 -12.51 29.99
C THR A 209 0.33 -12.20 30.24
N LEU A 210 1.23 -12.77 29.45
CA LEU A 210 2.66 -12.49 29.46
C LEU A 210 3.05 -11.69 28.21
N PHE A 211 3.74 -10.58 28.40
CA PHE A 211 4.23 -9.71 27.32
C PHE A 211 5.71 -9.98 27.05
N LEU A 212 6.06 -10.22 25.79
CA LEU A 212 7.44 -10.32 25.34
C LEU A 212 7.80 -9.04 24.58
N ILE A 213 8.72 -8.24 25.09
CA ILE A 213 9.14 -6.99 24.46
C ILE A 213 10.39 -7.26 23.61
N ALA A 214 10.21 -7.33 22.28
CA ALA A 214 11.20 -7.77 21.32
C ALA A 214 11.82 -6.57 20.57
N SER A 215 12.91 -6.01 21.10
CA SER A 215 13.65 -4.91 20.48
C SER A 215 15.12 -4.97 20.88
N LYS A 216 16.00 -5.06 19.88
CA LYS A 216 17.47 -5.10 20.08
C LYS A 216 17.96 -3.91 20.90
N THR A 217 17.56 -2.71 20.52
CA THR A 217 17.99 -1.47 21.19
C THR A 217 17.13 -1.12 22.40
N PHE A 218 15.93 -1.70 22.50
CA PHE A 218 14.89 -1.32 23.45
C PHE A 218 14.45 0.15 23.34
N THR A 219 14.69 0.78 22.17
CA THR A 219 14.39 2.20 21.89
C THR A 219 13.58 2.41 20.61
N THR A 220 13.24 1.34 19.90
CA THR A 220 12.39 1.39 18.69
C THR A 220 11.05 2.04 19.03
N ALA A 221 10.73 3.17 18.40
CA ALA A 221 9.60 4.03 18.77
C ALA A 221 8.26 3.28 18.79
N GLU A 222 8.01 2.44 17.78
CA GLU A 222 6.80 1.66 17.66
C GLU A 222 6.69 0.63 18.80
N THR A 223 7.78 -0.13 19.02
CA THR A 223 7.83 -1.19 20.05
C THR A 223 7.73 -0.60 21.46
N THR A 224 8.48 0.45 21.78
CA THR A 224 8.48 1.05 23.13
C THR A 224 7.16 1.74 23.44
N THR A 225 6.52 2.38 22.45
CA THR A 225 5.18 2.95 22.62
C THR A 225 4.15 1.86 22.90
N ASN A 226 4.13 0.79 22.11
CA ASN A 226 3.23 -0.34 22.35
C ASN A 226 3.50 -1.04 23.70
N ALA A 227 4.77 -1.20 24.08
CA ALA A 227 5.17 -1.77 25.37
C ALA A 227 4.68 -0.92 26.55
N ASN A 228 4.79 0.42 26.46
CA ASN A 228 4.29 1.33 27.49
C ASN A 228 2.75 1.35 27.54
N THR A 229 2.05 1.23 26.40
CA THR A 229 0.60 1.05 26.37
C THR A 229 0.18 -0.24 27.07
N ALA A 230 0.86 -1.36 26.77
CA ALA A 230 0.61 -2.65 27.42
C ALA A 230 0.89 -2.60 28.94
N LYS A 231 2.02 -2.00 29.35
CA LYS A 231 2.37 -1.77 30.76
C LYS A 231 1.30 -0.95 31.47
N SER A 232 0.85 0.15 30.86
CA SER A 232 -0.19 1.01 31.41
C SER A 232 -1.52 0.27 31.56
N TRP A 233 -1.90 -0.53 30.55
CA TRP A 233 -3.08 -1.39 30.61
C TRP A 233 -2.99 -2.43 31.73
N PHE A 234 -1.83 -3.08 31.89
CA PHE A 234 -1.60 -4.08 32.94
C PHE A 234 -1.69 -3.46 34.34
N LEU A 235 -1.00 -2.33 34.56
CA LEU A 235 -0.95 -1.65 35.86
C LEU A 235 -2.29 -1.04 36.28
N LYS A 236 -3.21 -0.77 35.34
CA LYS A 236 -4.60 -0.41 35.69
C LYS A 236 -5.28 -1.48 36.55
N SER A 237 -4.91 -2.76 36.39
CA SER A 237 -5.47 -3.89 37.14
C SER A 237 -4.54 -4.38 38.24
N ALA A 238 -3.24 -4.53 37.95
CA ALA A 238 -2.25 -5.05 38.88
C ALA A 238 -1.85 -4.06 39.99
N LYS A 239 -2.01 -2.75 39.76
CA LYS A 239 -1.74 -1.61 40.67
C LYS A 239 -0.30 -1.43 41.17
N GLU A 240 0.50 -2.48 41.23
CA GLU A 240 1.88 -2.46 41.73
C GLU A 240 2.91 -2.75 40.64
N ASP A 241 3.95 -1.92 40.54
CA ASP A 241 5.06 -2.08 39.59
C ASP A 241 5.86 -3.38 39.84
N SER A 242 5.86 -3.89 41.07
CA SER A 242 6.52 -5.16 41.43
C SER A 242 6.00 -6.35 40.60
N HIS A 243 4.77 -6.27 40.09
CA HIS A 243 4.13 -7.31 39.29
C HIS A 243 4.60 -7.35 37.84
N ILE A 244 5.31 -6.31 37.36
CA ILE A 244 5.88 -6.27 36.00
C ILE A 244 6.82 -7.46 35.79
N ALA A 245 7.64 -7.80 36.79
CA ALA A 245 8.58 -8.92 36.75
C ALA A 245 7.92 -10.30 36.53
N LYS A 246 6.60 -10.43 36.66
CA LYS A 246 5.86 -11.67 36.39
C LYS A 246 5.16 -11.70 35.02
N HIS A 247 5.01 -10.54 34.38
CA HIS A 247 4.18 -10.35 33.19
C HIS A 247 4.91 -9.72 32.02
N PHE A 248 6.15 -9.28 32.18
CA PHE A 248 6.96 -8.69 31.12
C PHE A 248 8.34 -9.33 31.11
N VAL A 249 8.78 -9.73 29.91
CA VAL A 249 10.15 -10.18 29.64
C VAL A 249 10.69 -9.45 28.42
N ALA A 250 12.02 -9.34 28.30
CA ALA A 250 12.67 -8.59 27.23
C ALA A 250 13.54 -9.48 26.36
N LEU A 251 13.46 -9.29 25.04
CA LEU A 251 14.36 -9.89 24.06
C LEU A 251 15.21 -8.74 23.52
N SER A 252 16.37 -8.50 24.12
CA SER A 252 17.11 -7.24 23.99
C SER A 252 18.58 -7.40 24.36
N THR A 253 19.41 -6.44 23.94
CA THR A 253 20.82 -6.35 24.33
C THR A 253 21.08 -5.17 25.29
N ASN A 254 20.04 -4.42 25.65
CA ASN A 254 20.14 -3.17 26.42
C ASN A 254 19.55 -3.31 27.82
N GLU A 255 20.33 -3.89 28.74
CA GLU A 255 19.91 -4.13 30.14
C GLU A 255 19.47 -2.85 30.85
N SER A 256 20.11 -1.71 30.57
CA SER A 256 19.80 -0.43 31.21
C SER A 256 18.38 0.04 30.90
N GLU A 257 17.94 -0.02 29.64
CA GLU A 257 16.57 0.38 29.29
C GLU A 257 15.53 -0.68 29.71
N VAL A 258 15.89 -1.96 29.70
CA VAL A 258 15.03 -3.06 30.18
C VAL A 258 14.73 -2.93 31.68
N THR A 259 15.75 -2.72 32.50
CA THR A 259 15.59 -2.55 33.95
C THR A 259 14.88 -1.25 34.30
N LYS A 260 15.16 -0.16 33.58
CA LYS A 260 14.42 1.11 33.68
C LYS A 260 12.93 0.98 33.33
N PHE A 261 12.58 0.09 32.40
CA PHE A 261 11.17 -0.24 32.12
C PHE A 261 10.50 -0.99 33.29
N GLY A 262 11.27 -1.66 34.14
CA GLY A 262 10.80 -2.43 35.31
C GLY A 262 10.81 -3.95 35.10
N ILE A 263 11.40 -4.43 34.01
CA ILE A 263 11.61 -5.87 33.78
C ILE A 263 12.82 -6.32 34.61
N ASP A 264 12.70 -7.46 35.29
CA ASP A 264 13.82 -8.08 36.01
C ASP A 264 14.92 -8.45 35.01
N ALA A 265 16.19 -8.17 35.32
CA ALA A 265 17.32 -8.52 34.46
C ALA A 265 17.38 -10.04 34.19
N LYS A 266 16.89 -10.87 35.11
CA LYS A 266 16.76 -12.33 34.91
C LYS A 266 15.75 -12.71 33.83
N ASN A 267 14.82 -11.83 33.50
CA ASN A 267 13.82 -12.01 32.44
C ASN A 267 14.26 -11.34 31.13
N MET A 268 15.54 -10.99 31.00
CA MET A 268 16.13 -10.52 29.76
C MET A 268 16.79 -11.69 29.02
N PHE A 269 16.47 -11.84 27.76
CA PHE A 269 17.06 -12.81 26.85
C PHE A 269 17.94 -12.05 25.86
N GLY A 270 19.26 -12.13 26.10
CA GLY A 270 20.29 -11.45 25.30
C GLY A 270 20.47 -12.07 23.92
N PHE A 271 21.00 -11.27 23.00
CA PHE A 271 21.55 -11.74 21.72
C PHE A 271 22.60 -10.75 21.21
N GLU A 272 23.33 -11.09 20.16
CA GLU A 272 24.52 -10.34 19.77
C GLU A 272 24.32 -9.35 18.62
N SER A 273 25.29 -8.45 18.46
CA SER A 273 25.27 -7.42 17.42
C SER A 273 25.30 -7.99 15.99
N TRP A 274 25.93 -9.14 15.78
CA TRP A 274 26.02 -9.88 14.51
C TRP A 274 24.72 -10.61 14.12
N VAL A 275 23.69 -10.55 14.97
CA VAL A 275 22.33 -11.02 14.65
C VAL A 275 21.58 -9.89 13.93
N GLY A 276 21.39 -10.05 12.62
CA GLY A 276 20.53 -9.19 11.81
C GLY A 276 19.06 -9.46 12.09
N GLY A 277 18.22 -8.41 12.12
CA GLY A 277 16.80 -8.53 12.50
C GLY A 277 16.02 -9.55 11.65
N ARG A 278 16.15 -9.48 10.32
CA ARG A 278 15.50 -10.43 9.37
C ARG A 278 16.06 -11.86 9.41
N TYR A 279 17.13 -12.09 10.19
CA TYR A 279 17.78 -13.38 10.43
C TYR A 279 17.70 -13.78 11.92
N SER A 280 16.79 -13.20 12.70
CA SER A 280 16.83 -13.30 14.17
C SER A 280 15.92 -14.35 14.80
N VAL A 281 14.99 -14.96 14.06
CA VAL A 281 14.01 -15.93 14.62
C VAL A 281 14.66 -17.13 15.34
N TRP A 282 15.93 -17.40 15.05
CA TRP A 282 16.75 -18.45 15.66
C TRP A 282 17.27 -18.10 17.06
N SER A 283 17.29 -16.81 17.43
CA SER A 283 17.82 -16.31 18.71
C SER A 283 16.74 -16.24 19.80
N ALA A 284 17.01 -15.49 20.86
CA ALA A 284 16.03 -15.02 21.84
C ALA A 284 14.71 -14.51 21.22
N ILE A 285 14.75 -13.91 20.02
CA ILE A 285 13.56 -13.45 19.30
C ILE A 285 12.56 -14.60 19.04
N GLY A 286 13.05 -15.84 18.92
CA GLY A 286 12.25 -17.06 18.82
C GLY A 286 11.56 -17.50 20.12
N LEU A 287 11.63 -16.74 21.22
CA LEU A 287 11.04 -17.17 22.51
C LEU A 287 9.53 -17.43 22.41
N SER A 288 8.77 -16.60 21.68
CA SER A 288 7.35 -16.85 21.42
C SER A 288 7.10 -18.16 20.68
N VAL A 289 8.01 -18.54 19.77
CA VAL A 289 7.98 -19.84 19.08
C VAL A 289 8.17 -20.97 20.11
N ALA A 290 9.24 -20.91 20.90
CA ALA A 290 9.56 -21.94 21.91
C ALA A 290 8.43 -22.10 22.94
N LEU A 291 7.85 -21.00 23.42
CA LEU A 291 6.67 -21.01 24.30
C LEU A 291 5.49 -21.75 23.68
N TYR A 292 5.25 -21.56 22.38
CA TYR A 292 4.11 -22.12 21.69
C TYR A 292 4.29 -23.59 21.31
N ILE A 293 5.35 -23.92 20.57
CA ILE A 293 5.56 -25.29 20.07
C ILE A 293 6.35 -26.18 21.05
N GLY A 294 6.88 -25.61 22.13
CA GLY A 294 7.74 -26.30 23.09
C GLY A 294 9.20 -26.31 22.65
N TYR A 295 10.11 -26.39 23.64
CA TYR A 295 11.53 -26.24 23.34
C TYR A 295 12.08 -27.39 22.48
N ASP A 296 11.63 -28.63 22.67
CA ASP A 296 12.10 -29.76 21.85
C ASP A 296 11.81 -29.56 20.36
N ASN A 297 10.64 -29.01 20.02
CA ASN A 297 10.30 -28.67 18.64
C ASN A 297 11.10 -27.45 18.15
N PHE A 298 11.35 -26.46 19.01
CA PHE A 298 12.25 -25.34 18.68
C PHE A 298 13.68 -25.82 18.41
N HIS A 299 14.20 -26.76 19.20
CA HIS A 299 15.50 -27.39 18.96
C HIS A 299 15.53 -28.16 17.64
N GLN A 300 14.47 -28.91 17.29
CA GLN A 300 14.37 -29.56 15.97
C GLN A 300 14.35 -28.54 14.82
N PHE A 301 13.70 -27.40 15.01
CA PHE A 301 13.69 -26.27 14.07
C PHE A 301 15.10 -25.71 13.85
N LEU A 302 15.87 -25.46 14.93
CA LEU A 302 17.29 -25.08 14.83
C LEU A 302 18.12 -26.16 14.12
N ALA A 303 17.93 -27.43 14.49
CA ALA A 303 18.71 -28.53 13.92
C ALA A 303 18.48 -28.71 12.41
N GLY A 304 17.24 -28.55 11.93
CA GLY A 304 16.94 -28.62 10.49
C GLY A 304 17.60 -27.49 9.71
N ALA A 305 17.65 -26.30 10.31
CA ALA A 305 18.37 -25.16 9.76
C ALA A 305 19.90 -25.42 9.71
N GLN A 306 20.49 -26.00 10.76
CA GLN A 306 21.90 -26.42 10.75
C GLN A 306 22.20 -27.45 9.64
N ALA A 307 21.29 -28.38 9.40
CA ALA A 307 21.47 -29.38 8.34
C ALA A 307 21.54 -28.72 6.95
N MET A 308 20.76 -27.66 6.70
CA MET A 308 20.84 -26.88 5.46
C MET A 308 22.10 -25.99 5.40
N ASP A 309 22.56 -25.42 6.52
CA ASP A 309 23.86 -24.73 6.59
C ASP A 309 25.01 -25.65 6.17
N LYS A 310 25.01 -26.88 6.70
CA LYS A 310 26.01 -27.88 6.38
C LYS A 310 25.98 -28.22 4.89
N HIS A 311 24.79 -28.46 4.35
CA HIS A 311 24.61 -28.68 2.90
C HIS A 311 25.16 -27.52 2.08
N PHE A 312 24.88 -26.27 2.46
CA PHE A 312 25.35 -25.08 1.76
C PHE A 312 26.89 -24.91 1.83
N ARG A 313 27.50 -25.25 2.97
CA ARG A 313 28.95 -25.17 3.19
C ARG A 313 29.74 -26.25 2.46
N GLU A 314 29.23 -27.48 2.45
CA GLU A 314 30.02 -28.66 2.07
C GLU A 314 29.72 -29.17 0.65
N THR A 315 28.59 -28.76 0.04
CA THR A 315 28.20 -29.24 -1.29
C THR A 315 28.81 -28.37 -2.40
N PRO A 316 29.43 -28.98 -3.44
CA PRO A 316 29.90 -28.26 -4.62
C PRO A 316 28.78 -27.45 -5.29
N LEU A 317 29.10 -26.25 -5.78
CA LEU A 317 28.13 -25.28 -6.30
C LEU A 317 27.15 -25.86 -7.34
N GLU A 318 27.62 -26.74 -8.23
CA GLU A 318 26.80 -27.39 -9.26
C GLU A 318 25.71 -28.34 -8.72
N LYS A 319 25.76 -28.69 -7.43
CA LYS A 319 24.76 -29.52 -6.74
C LYS A 319 24.19 -28.83 -5.50
N ASN A 320 24.61 -27.60 -5.24
CA ASN A 320 24.29 -26.87 -4.02
C ASN A 320 22.93 -26.19 -4.18
N ILE A 321 21.89 -26.83 -3.61
CA ILE A 321 20.48 -26.41 -3.70
C ILE A 321 20.26 -24.89 -3.49
N PRO A 322 20.65 -24.24 -2.37
CA PRO A 322 20.49 -22.80 -2.23
C PRO A 322 21.29 -21.98 -3.26
N ALA A 323 22.52 -22.38 -3.58
CA ALA A 323 23.34 -21.66 -4.55
C ALA A 323 22.71 -21.67 -5.95
N LEU A 324 22.16 -22.82 -6.37
CA LEU A 324 21.43 -22.94 -7.64
C LEU A 324 20.17 -22.06 -7.65
N GLY A 325 19.45 -21.98 -6.53
CA GLY A 325 18.30 -21.07 -6.38
C GLY A 325 18.68 -19.61 -6.56
N GLY A 326 19.75 -19.15 -5.90
CA GLY A 326 20.25 -17.78 -6.04
C GLY A 326 20.79 -17.48 -7.45
N LEU A 327 21.51 -18.42 -8.05
CA LEU A 327 21.98 -18.30 -9.44
C LEU A 327 20.85 -18.20 -10.46
N LEU A 328 19.77 -18.92 -10.22
CA LEU A 328 18.58 -18.86 -11.06
C LEU A 328 17.85 -17.51 -10.91
N SER A 329 17.82 -16.94 -9.71
CA SER A 329 17.31 -15.59 -9.47
C SER A 329 18.10 -14.53 -10.24
N VAL A 330 19.44 -14.58 -10.17
CA VAL A 330 20.35 -13.72 -10.98
C VAL A 330 20.09 -13.91 -12.48
N TRP A 331 19.94 -15.16 -12.94
CA TRP A 331 19.65 -15.46 -14.34
C TRP A 331 18.39 -14.74 -14.83
N TYR A 332 17.31 -14.79 -14.06
CA TYR A 332 16.06 -14.16 -14.45
C TYR A 332 16.05 -12.64 -14.26
N SER A 333 16.62 -12.13 -13.15
CA SER A 333 16.68 -10.70 -12.88
C SER A 333 17.49 -9.97 -13.94
N ASP A 334 18.73 -10.41 -14.17
CA ASP A 334 19.70 -9.63 -14.93
C ASP A 334 19.70 -9.90 -16.44
N PHE A 335 19.32 -11.12 -16.87
CA PHE A 335 19.36 -11.49 -18.28
C PHE A 335 17.97 -11.49 -18.92
N PHE A 336 16.94 -11.92 -18.19
CA PHE A 336 15.54 -11.86 -18.67
C PHE A 336 14.79 -10.59 -18.24
N GLY A 337 15.34 -9.78 -17.33
CA GLY A 337 14.70 -8.56 -16.84
C GLY A 337 13.46 -8.82 -15.98
N ALA A 338 13.37 -9.98 -15.32
CA ALA A 338 12.27 -10.33 -14.44
C ALA A 338 12.37 -9.54 -13.13
N GLN A 339 11.50 -8.56 -12.94
CA GLN A 339 11.52 -7.68 -11.76
C GLN A 339 10.85 -8.27 -10.52
N THR A 340 10.13 -9.39 -10.66
CA THR A 340 9.30 -9.98 -9.61
C THR A 340 9.55 -11.47 -9.50
N HIS A 341 9.52 -12.00 -8.28
CA HIS A 341 9.60 -13.44 -8.00
C HIS A 341 8.39 -13.86 -7.15
N LEU A 342 7.65 -14.88 -7.61
CA LEU A 342 6.48 -15.40 -6.91
C LEU A 342 6.89 -16.53 -5.98
N VAL A 343 6.45 -16.49 -4.72
CA VAL A 343 6.51 -17.63 -3.80
C VAL A 343 5.09 -18.05 -3.42
N ALA A 344 4.61 -19.18 -3.94
CA ALA A 344 3.25 -19.66 -3.73
C ALA A 344 3.23 -20.99 -2.95
N PRO A 345 3.01 -20.95 -1.62
CA PRO A 345 2.84 -22.17 -0.84
C PRO A 345 1.47 -22.79 -1.08
N PHE A 346 1.43 -24.05 -1.51
CA PHE A 346 0.25 -24.92 -1.49
C PHE A 346 0.11 -25.52 -0.08
N ASP A 347 0.06 -24.63 0.92
CA ASP A 347 -0.09 -24.95 2.34
C ASP A 347 -0.65 -23.71 3.05
N GLN A 348 -1.76 -23.87 3.79
CA GLN A 348 -2.43 -22.76 4.45
C GLN A 348 -1.72 -22.30 5.73
N TYR A 349 -0.97 -23.16 6.41
CA TYR A 349 -0.17 -22.75 7.57
C TYR A 349 1.01 -21.86 7.15
N LEU A 350 1.49 -21.99 5.92
CA LEU A 350 2.54 -21.13 5.33
C LEU A 350 2.02 -19.77 4.78
N HIS A 351 0.84 -19.30 5.17
CA HIS A 351 0.28 -18.03 4.65
C HIS A 351 1.12 -16.79 4.92
N ARG A 352 1.94 -16.78 5.97
CA ARG A 352 2.87 -15.69 6.27
C ARG A 352 4.27 -15.90 5.70
N PHE A 353 4.52 -17.03 5.04
CA PHE A 353 5.83 -17.34 4.46
C PHE A 353 6.26 -16.34 3.38
N PRO A 354 5.40 -15.93 2.41
CA PRO A 354 5.78 -14.90 1.45
C PRO A 354 6.11 -13.55 2.10
N ALA A 355 5.32 -13.12 3.11
CA ALA A 355 5.56 -11.87 3.83
C ALA A 355 6.86 -11.87 4.64
N TYR A 356 7.24 -13.01 5.23
CA TYR A 356 8.55 -13.17 5.87
C TYR A 356 9.69 -13.05 4.84
N LEU A 357 9.55 -13.73 3.68
CA LEU A 357 10.56 -13.69 2.62
C LEU A 357 10.71 -12.31 1.96
N GLN A 358 9.64 -11.50 1.92
CA GLN A 358 9.72 -10.10 1.48
C GLN A 358 10.77 -9.34 2.28
N GLN A 359 10.73 -9.42 3.62
CA GLN A 359 11.76 -8.76 4.42
C GLN A 359 13.12 -9.42 4.22
N LEU A 360 13.20 -10.75 4.27
CA LEU A 360 14.46 -11.48 4.13
C LEU A 360 15.20 -11.10 2.85
N SER A 361 14.52 -11.13 1.70
CA SER A 361 15.15 -10.87 0.40
C SER A 361 15.23 -9.37 0.08
N MET A 362 14.13 -8.63 0.15
CA MET A 362 14.07 -7.26 -0.36
C MET A 362 14.86 -6.28 0.52
N GLU A 363 14.83 -6.44 1.85
CA GLU A 363 15.64 -5.60 2.74
C GLU A 363 17.14 -5.96 2.68
N SER A 364 17.47 -7.22 2.36
CA SER A 364 18.85 -7.65 2.15
C SER A 364 19.42 -7.15 0.82
N ASN A 365 18.73 -7.45 -0.28
CA ASN A 365 19.29 -7.33 -1.63
C ASN A 365 18.69 -6.19 -2.46
N GLY A 366 17.73 -5.43 -1.94
CA GLY A 366 17.23 -4.19 -2.53
C GLY A 366 18.25 -3.04 -2.41
N LYS A 367 19.44 -3.22 -3.00
CA LYS A 367 20.60 -2.34 -2.84
C LYS A 367 21.06 -1.79 -4.18
N ALA A 368 21.69 -0.62 -4.13
CA ALA A 368 22.20 0.08 -5.33
C ALA A 368 23.72 0.28 -5.32
N ILE A 369 24.41 -0.02 -4.21
CA ILE A 369 25.83 0.25 -4.02
C ILE A 369 26.58 -1.07 -3.77
N THR A 370 27.67 -1.25 -4.50
CA THR A 370 28.56 -2.41 -4.39
C THR A 370 29.51 -2.30 -3.19
N ARG A 371 30.22 -3.38 -2.86
CA ARG A 371 31.24 -3.42 -1.79
C ARG A 371 32.40 -2.46 -2.02
N THR A 372 32.64 -2.03 -3.26
CA THR A 372 33.67 -1.04 -3.62
C THR A 372 33.17 0.40 -3.50
N GLY A 373 31.88 0.62 -3.21
CA GLY A 373 31.27 1.95 -3.09
C GLY A 373 30.74 2.51 -4.41
N GLU A 374 30.77 1.74 -5.51
CA GLU A 374 30.20 2.16 -6.79
C GLU A 374 28.73 1.79 -6.92
N TYR A 375 27.96 2.60 -7.66
CA TYR A 375 26.61 2.23 -8.07
C TYR A 375 26.65 1.01 -9.00
N VAL A 376 25.71 0.08 -8.82
CA VAL A 376 25.53 -1.09 -9.68
C VAL A 376 25.14 -0.69 -11.10
N LYS A 377 25.59 -1.46 -12.10
CA LYS A 377 25.24 -1.28 -13.53
C LYS A 377 24.27 -2.36 -14.06
N TYR A 378 23.64 -3.08 -13.14
CA TYR A 378 22.76 -4.21 -13.35
C TYR A 378 21.62 -4.15 -12.30
N THR A 379 20.68 -5.08 -12.35
CA THR A 379 19.58 -5.15 -11.38
C THR A 379 19.99 -5.94 -10.14
N THR A 380 19.35 -5.70 -9.00
CA THR A 380 19.61 -6.45 -7.76
C THR A 380 18.34 -7.20 -7.32
N GLY A 381 18.01 -7.21 -6.02
CA GLY A 381 16.94 -8.02 -5.46
C GLY A 381 15.59 -7.82 -6.15
N PRO A 382 14.89 -8.89 -6.56
CA PRO A 382 13.56 -8.79 -7.17
C PRO A 382 12.49 -8.45 -6.11
N ILE A 383 11.33 -8.00 -6.58
CA ILE A 383 10.15 -7.83 -5.73
C ILE A 383 9.54 -9.21 -5.46
N LEU A 384 9.60 -9.66 -4.21
CA LEU A 384 8.95 -10.90 -3.79
C LEU A 384 7.49 -10.66 -3.45
N PHE A 385 6.62 -11.55 -3.92
CA PHE A 385 5.20 -11.54 -3.56
C PHE A 385 4.64 -12.96 -3.58
N GLY A 386 3.47 -13.14 -2.97
CA GLY A 386 2.79 -14.42 -3.00
C GLY A 386 1.70 -14.55 -1.95
N GLU A 387 0.86 -15.56 -2.15
CA GLU A 387 -0.25 -15.96 -1.28
C GLU A 387 -0.38 -17.49 -1.36
N PRO A 388 -0.98 -18.15 -0.34
CA PRO A 388 -1.27 -19.57 -0.43
C PRO A 388 -2.08 -19.94 -1.66
N ALA A 389 -1.70 -21.03 -2.28
CA ALA A 389 -2.52 -21.72 -3.27
C ALA A 389 -3.41 -22.75 -2.56
N THR A 390 -4.67 -22.94 -3.01
CA THR A 390 -5.21 -22.53 -4.31
C THR A 390 -5.79 -21.11 -4.36
N ASN A 391 -5.83 -20.35 -3.26
CA ASN A 391 -6.43 -19.00 -3.24
C ASN A 391 -5.79 -18.06 -4.27
N ALA A 392 -4.46 -18.08 -4.39
CA ALA A 392 -3.72 -17.33 -5.40
C ALA A 392 -4.18 -17.61 -6.84
N GLN A 393 -4.65 -18.84 -7.13
CA GLN A 393 -5.17 -19.22 -8.45
C GLN A 393 -6.44 -18.44 -8.81
N HIS A 394 -7.22 -18.05 -7.80
CA HIS A 394 -8.46 -17.29 -7.92
C HIS A 394 -8.27 -15.79 -7.66
N SER A 395 -7.02 -15.31 -7.67
CA SER A 395 -6.69 -13.89 -7.50
C SER A 395 -5.85 -13.39 -8.67
N PHE A 396 -4.55 -13.70 -8.68
CA PHE A 396 -3.59 -13.10 -9.62
C PHE A 396 -2.98 -14.09 -10.62
N PHE A 397 -3.31 -15.38 -10.57
CA PHE A 397 -2.78 -16.34 -11.55
C PHE A 397 -3.25 -16.07 -12.99
N GLN A 398 -4.33 -15.31 -13.18
CA GLN A 398 -4.69 -14.78 -14.50
C GLN A 398 -3.53 -13.98 -15.11
N LEU A 399 -2.92 -13.07 -14.33
CA LEU A 399 -1.74 -12.30 -14.76
C LEU A 399 -0.53 -13.22 -14.92
N LEU A 400 -0.35 -14.20 -14.02
CA LEU A 400 0.73 -15.17 -14.11
C LEU A 400 0.70 -15.95 -15.43
N HIS A 401 -0.49 -16.35 -15.90
CA HIS A 401 -0.64 -17.18 -17.12
C HIS A 401 -0.72 -16.39 -18.42
N GLN A 402 -1.49 -15.30 -18.44
CA GLN A 402 -1.81 -14.56 -19.68
C GLN A 402 -1.38 -13.10 -19.66
N GLY A 403 -0.78 -12.63 -18.55
CA GLY A 403 -0.20 -11.29 -18.48
C GLY A 403 1.09 -11.17 -19.30
N THR A 404 1.56 -9.93 -19.45
CA THR A 404 2.73 -9.57 -20.26
C THR A 404 4.04 -9.60 -19.46
N LYS A 405 4.01 -10.01 -18.20
CA LYS A 405 5.17 -10.10 -17.33
C LYS A 405 5.72 -11.54 -17.31
N LEU A 406 7.05 -11.66 -17.30
CA LEU A 406 7.73 -12.89 -16.92
C LEU A 406 7.88 -12.90 -15.40
N ILE A 407 7.35 -13.92 -14.76
CA ILE A 407 7.37 -14.07 -13.30
C ILE A 407 7.88 -15.48 -12.99
N PRO A 408 9.17 -15.64 -12.67
CA PRO A 408 9.67 -16.86 -12.05
C PRO A 408 8.90 -17.16 -10.77
N ALA A 409 8.58 -18.42 -10.54
CA ALA A 409 7.74 -18.82 -9.42
C ALA A 409 8.27 -20.06 -8.69
N ASP A 410 8.33 -19.99 -7.36
CA ASP A 410 8.54 -21.13 -6.49
C ASP A 410 7.19 -21.62 -5.98
N PHE A 411 6.86 -22.87 -6.29
CA PHE A 411 5.70 -23.55 -5.71
C PHE A 411 6.19 -24.48 -4.61
N LEU A 412 5.61 -24.37 -3.41
CA LEU A 412 5.98 -25.19 -2.26
C LEU A 412 4.79 -26.05 -1.81
N MET A 413 5.00 -27.32 -1.51
CA MET A 413 3.95 -28.18 -0.95
C MET A 413 4.56 -29.24 -0.01
N ALA A 414 3.80 -29.70 0.97
CA ALA A 414 4.06 -30.95 1.67
C ALA A 414 3.27 -32.11 1.04
N ALA A 415 3.87 -33.28 0.87
CA ALA A 415 3.17 -34.47 0.38
C ALA A 415 2.11 -34.95 1.40
N GLU A 416 2.45 -34.89 2.68
CA GLU A 416 1.60 -35.26 3.80
C GLU A 416 0.99 -34.04 4.49
N SER A 417 -0.33 -34.02 4.58
CA SER A 417 -1.05 -32.99 5.34
C SER A 417 -1.01 -33.28 6.84
N HIS A 418 -0.92 -32.25 7.68
CA HIS A 418 -1.22 -32.36 9.11
C HIS A 418 -2.70 -32.66 9.37
N ASN A 419 -3.58 -32.38 8.41
CA ASN A 419 -5.02 -32.56 8.51
C ASN A 419 -5.53 -33.49 7.39
N PRO A 420 -5.41 -34.83 7.53
CA PRO A 420 -5.79 -35.80 6.48
C PRO A 420 -7.31 -36.00 6.37
N VAL A 421 -8.06 -34.91 6.21
CA VAL A 421 -9.53 -34.86 6.10
C VAL A 421 -10.02 -35.75 4.96
N GLU A 422 -11.08 -36.52 5.22
CA GLU A 422 -11.68 -37.48 4.28
C GLU A 422 -10.64 -38.45 3.69
N GLY A 423 -9.75 -38.98 4.56
CA GLY A 423 -8.68 -39.90 4.14
C GLY A 423 -7.71 -39.25 3.15
N GLY A 424 -7.42 -37.96 3.32
CA GLY A 424 -6.49 -37.18 2.48
C GLY A 424 -7.06 -36.72 1.13
N LYS A 425 -8.38 -36.73 0.94
CA LYS A 425 -9.00 -36.26 -0.31
C LYS A 425 -8.63 -34.81 -0.63
N HIS A 426 -8.68 -33.94 0.38
CA HIS A 426 -8.28 -32.54 0.25
C HIS A 426 -6.81 -32.42 -0.19
N GLN A 427 -5.92 -33.20 0.43
CA GLN A 427 -4.50 -33.21 0.07
C GLN A 427 -4.26 -33.68 -1.38
N ARG A 428 -4.98 -34.70 -1.84
CA ARG A 428 -4.88 -35.15 -3.25
C ARG A 428 -5.36 -34.08 -4.23
N MET A 429 -6.43 -33.36 -3.91
CA MET A 429 -6.92 -32.25 -4.73
C MET A 429 -5.94 -31.07 -4.75
N LEU A 430 -5.32 -30.75 -3.61
CA LEU A 430 -4.28 -29.73 -3.50
C LEU A 430 -3.04 -30.12 -4.32
N ALA A 431 -2.59 -31.36 -4.21
CA ALA A 431 -1.48 -31.91 -4.99
C ALA A 431 -1.76 -31.90 -6.50
N ALA A 432 -2.99 -32.23 -6.93
CA ALA A 432 -3.38 -32.15 -8.33
C ALA A 432 -3.25 -30.71 -8.86
N ASN A 433 -3.63 -29.71 -8.06
CA ASN A 433 -3.48 -28.30 -8.41
C ASN A 433 -2.01 -27.84 -8.43
N PHE A 434 -1.20 -28.26 -7.45
CA PHE A 434 0.24 -27.98 -7.41
C PHE A 434 0.95 -28.45 -8.69
N LEU A 435 0.70 -29.71 -9.07
CA LEU A 435 1.27 -30.31 -10.28
C LEU A 435 0.72 -29.64 -11.54
N ALA A 436 -0.60 -29.51 -11.66
CA ALA A 436 -1.26 -28.98 -12.85
C ALA A 436 -0.88 -27.52 -13.14
N GLN A 437 -0.72 -26.67 -12.11
CA GLN A 437 -0.33 -25.28 -12.34
C GLN A 437 1.11 -25.17 -12.87
N SER A 438 2.05 -25.95 -12.31
CA SER A 438 3.43 -25.97 -12.83
C SER A 438 3.50 -26.51 -14.26
N GLU A 439 2.69 -27.52 -14.58
CA GLU A 439 2.59 -28.07 -15.93
C GLU A 439 1.95 -27.06 -16.90
N ALA A 440 0.83 -26.44 -16.53
CA ALA A 440 0.12 -25.46 -17.35
C ALA A 440 1.00 -24.26 -17.72
N LEU A 441 1.78 -23.75 -16.76
CA LEU A 441 2.74 -22.67 -16.98
C LEU A 441 3.83 -23.08 -17.99
N MET A 442 4.27 -24.33 -17.97
CA MET A 442 5.22 -24.85 -18.94
C MET A 442 4.61 -25.06 -20.33
N VAL A 443 3.47 -25.76 -20.43
CA VAL A 443 2.97 -26.28 -21.72
C VAL A 443 2.06 -25.33 -22.48
N GLY A 444 1.33 -24.46 -21.78
CA GLY A 444 0.31 -23.60 -22.38
C GLY A 444 -0.80 -24.37 -23.13
N LYS A 445 -1.52 -23.65 -23.99
CA LYS A 445 -2.60 -24.18 -24.83
C LYS A 445 -2.62 -23.39 -26.14
N THR A 446 -2.34 -24.08 -27.24
CA THR A 446 -2.22 -23.47 -28.57
C THR A 446 -3.58 -23.08 -29.17
N PRO A 447 -3.64 -22.14 -30.13
CA PRO A 447 -4.87 -21.80 -30.84
C PRO A 447 -5.56 -23.02 -31.48
N ALA A 448 -4.79 -23.97 -32.02
CA ALA A 448 -5.33 -25.18 -32.63
C ALA A 448 -6.04 -26.09 -31.60
N GLN A 449 -5.47 -26.24 -30.39
CA GLN A 449 -6.11 -26.97 -29.30
C GLN A 449 -7.40 -26.27 -28.84
N VAL A 450 -7.37 -24.95 -28.71
CA VAL A 450 -8.54 -24.14 -28.34
C VAL A 450 -9.67 -24.29 -29.37
N LYS A 451 -9.35 -24.27 -30.67
CA LYS A 451 -10.33 -24.53 -31.75
C LYS A 451 -10.89 -25.95 -31.68
N ALA A 452 -10.04 -26.95 -31.42
CA ALA A 452 -10.47 -28.34 -31.27
C ALA A 452 -11.40 -28.57 -30.07
N GLU A 453 -11.30 -27.74 -29.02
CA GLU A 453 -12.23 -27.72 -27.88
C GLU A 453 -13.58 -27.04 -28.20
N GLY A 454 -13.79 -26.56 -29.44
CA GLY A 454 -15.05 -25.96 -29.88
C GLY A 454 -15.22 -24.49 -29.51
N ALA A 455 -14.13 -23.76 -29.25
CA ALA A 455 -14.20 -22.32 -29.04
C ALA A 455 -14.62 -21.57 -30.32
N ALA A 456 -15.49 -20.57 -30.17
CA ALA A 456 -15.81 -19.63 -31.24
C ALA A 456 -14.53 -18.88 -31.70
N GLU A 457 -14.43 -18.56 -32.99
CA GLU A 457 -13.20 -18.06 -33.61
C GLU A 457 -12.68 -16.78 -32.93
N GLU A 458 -13.58 -15.87 -32.56
CA GLU A 458 -13.28 -14.63 -31.85
C GLU A 458 -12.73 -14.85 -30.44
N LEU A 459 -13.00 -16.00 -29.81
CA LEU A 459 -12.50 -16.34 -28.47
C LEU A 459 -11.18 -17.13 -28.49
N VAL A 460 -10.71 -17.56 -29.66
CA VAL A 460 -9.51 -18.41 -29.76
C VAL A 460 -8.29 -17.71 -29.17
N ALA A 461 -8.08 -16.42 -29.51
CA ALA A 461 -6.97 -15.64 -28.98
C ALA A 461 -7.06 -15.49 -27.45
N HIS A 462 -8.24 -15.21 -26.91
CA HIS A 462 -8.48 -15.02 -25.47
C HIS A 462 -8.30 -16.31 -24.65
N LYS A 463 -8.59 -17.48 -25.25
CA LYS A 463 -8.45 -18.79 -24.61
C LYS A 463 -7.11 -19.47 -24.87
N THR A 464 -6.21 -18.82 -25.61
CA THR A 464 -4.85 -19.29 -25.85
C THR A 464 -3.96 -19.00 -24.63
N PHE A 465 -3.14 -19.98 -24.25
CA PHE A 465 -2.13 -19.84 -23.19
C PHE A 465 -0.76 -20.02 -23.83
N LEU A 466 0.11 -19.01 -23.72
CA LEU A 466 1.42 -19.06 -24.37
C LEU A 466 2.36 -20.12 -23.77
N GLY A 467 2.12 -20.51 -22.51
CA GLY A 467 3.01 -21.42 -21.78
C GLY A 467 4.41 -20.84 -21.64
N ASN A 468 5.42 -21.71 -21.57
CA ASN A 468 6.83 -21.35 -21.46
C ASN A 468 7.15 -20.39 -20.29
N ARG A 469 6.50 -20.57 -19.14
CA ARG A 469 6.71 -19.77 -17.93
C ARG A 469 7.43 -20.61 -16.87
N PRO A 470 8.54 -20.10 -16.30
CA PRO A 470 9.40 -20.92 -15.47
C PRO A 470 8.87 -21.10 -14.05
N THR A 471 9.06 -22.31 -13.50
CA THR A 471 8.70 -22.63 -12.12
C THR A 471 9.76 -23.53 -11.47
N THR A 472 10.04 -23.30 -10.20
CA THR A 472 10.71 -24.27 -9.31
C THR A 472 9.67 -24.95 -8.44
N SER A 473 9.68 -26.28 -8.38
CA SER A 473 8.77 -27.04 -7.51
C SER A 473 9.54 -27.58 -6.30
N ILE A 474 9.14 -27.16 -5.11
CA ILE A 474 9.71 -27.57 -3.82
C ILE A 474 8.70 -28.46 -3.11
N LEU A 475 8.99 -29.75 -3.01
CA LEU A 475 8.10 -30.75 -2.42
C LEU A 475 8.74 -31.37 -1.18
N ALA A 476 8.27 -30.96 -0.01
CA ALA A 476 8.61 -31.60 1.25
C ALA A 476 7.76 -32.85 1.48
N GLN A 477 8.25 -33.81 2.25
CA GLN A 477 7.38 -34.91 2.72
C GLN A 477 6.30 -34.39 3.67
N LYS A 478 6.68 -33.59 4.67
CA LYS A 478 5.77 -32.95 5.64
C LYS A 478 6.43 -31.67 6.16
N ILE A 479 5.65 -30.64 6.51
CA ILE A 479 6.22 -29.47 7.21
C ILE A 479 6.36 -29.79 8.69
N THR A 480 7.52 -30.33 9.09
CA THR A 480 7.93 -30.47 10.50
C THR A 480 8.66 -29.21 10.98
N PRO A 481 8.91 -29.03 12.29
CA PRO A 481 9.80 -27.97 12.76
C PRO A 481 11.16 -28.01 12.05
N SER A 482 11.75 -29.20 11.91
CA SER A 482 13.03 -29.37 11.21
C SER A 482 12.95 -29.01 9.72
N THR A 483 11.93 -29.50 9.01
CA THR A 483 11.74 -29.17 7.59
C THR A 483 11.54 -27.67 7.38
N LEU A 484 10.76 -27.00 8.23
CA LEU A 484 10.57 -25.55 8.15
C LEU A 484 11.89 -24.81 8.38
N GLY A 485 12.69 -25.23 9.37
CA GLY A 485 14.02 -24.67 9.62
C GLY A 485 14.94 -24.77 8.40
N ALA A 486 14.94 -25.94 7.74
CA ALA A 486 15.69 -26.14 6.50
C ALA A 486 15.19 -25.27 5.34
N LEU A 487 13.87 -25.10 5.19
CA LEU A 487 13.26 -24.28 4.13
C LEU A 487 13.55 -22.78 4.30
N ILE A 488 13.49 -22.25 5.51
CA ILE A 488 13.87 -20.86 5.78
C ILE A 488 15.35 -20.66 5.43
N THR A 489 16.21 -21.58 5.91
CA THR A 489 17.65 -21.51 5.69
C THR A 489 18.03 -21.64 4.22
N TYR A 490 17.26 -22.41 3.44
CA TYR A 490 17.38 -22.42 1.98
C TYR A 490 17.24 -21.00 1.40
N TYR A 491 16.20 -20.25 1.79
CA TYR A 491 16.00 -18.87 1.30
C TYR A 491 17.00 -17.86 1.87
N GLU A 492 17.50 -18.05 3.09
CA GLU A 492 18.60 -17.24 3.63
C GLU A 492 19.85 -17.37 2.75
N HIS A 493 20.20 -18.61 2.36
CA HIS A 493 21.38 -18.88 1.52
C HIS A 493 21.18 -18.57 0.03
N VAL A 494 19.94 -18.62 -0.46
CA VAL A 494 19.57 -18.03 -1.77
C VAL A 494 19.86 -16.53 -1.77
N THR A 495 19.37 -15.82 -0.75
CA THR A 495 19.58 -14.37 -0.57
C THR A 495 21.07 -14.04 -0.43
N PHE A 496 21.84 -14.84 0.32
CA PHE A 496 23.30 -14.70 0.41
C PHE A 496 23.96 -14.84 -0.96
N THR A 497 23.60 -15.89 -1.72
CA THR A 497 24.22 -16.18 -3.02
C THR A 497 23.98 -15.06 -4.02
N GLU A 498 22.75 -14.55 -4.08
CA GLU A 498 22.38 -13.37 -4.85
C GLU A 498 23.26 -12.15 -4.51
N GLY A 499 23.33 -11.78 -3.23
CA GLY A 499 24.09 -10.61 -2.79
C GLY A 499 25.60 -10.74 -3.00
N ALA A 500 26.14 -11.95 -2.85
CA ALA A 500 27.53 -12.27 -3.15
C ALA A 500 27.85 -12.06 -4.63
N ILE A 501 26.98 -12.54 -5.53
CA ILE A 501 27.13 -12.36 -6.98
C ILE A 501 27.02 -10.89 -7.35
N TRP A 502 26.00 -10.17 -6.85
CA TRP A 502 25.82 -8.74 -7.10
C TRP A 502 26.84 -7.85 -6.38
N ASN A 503 27.77 -8.42 -5.62
CA ASN A 503 28.79 -7.67 -4.90
C ASN A 503 28.21 -6.54 -4.03
N ILE A 504 27.10 -6.78 -3.34
CA ILE A 504 26.41 -5.82 -2.47
C ILE A 504 26.52 -6.26 -0.99
N ASN A 505 26.05 -5.40 -0.07
CA ASN A 505 25.89 -5.78 1.34
C ASN A 505 24.48 -6.31 1.61
N SER A 506 24.32 -7.62 1.80
CA SER A 506 23.02 -8.21 2.15
C SER A 506 22.58 -7.95 3.60
N PHE A 507 23.43 -7.34 4.43
CA PHE A 507 23.28 -7.36 5.89
C PHE A 507 23.07 -6.00 6.55
N ASP A 508 23.25 -4.91 5.81
CA ASP A 508 22.84 -3.56 6.23
C ASP A 508 21.42 -3.20 5.78
N GLN A 509 20.95 -2.00 6.15
CA GLN A 509 19.65 -1.46 5.74
C GLN A 509 19.58 0.09 5.77
N TRP A 510 20.60 0.79 5.29
CA TRP A 510 20.66 2.27 5.33
C TRP A 510 19.46 2.98 4.72
N GLY A 511 18.78 2.35 3.75
CA GLY A 511 17.60 2.91 3.08
C GLY A 511 16.40 3.23 3.98
N VAL A 512 16.35 2.73 5.22
CA VAL A 512 15.23 3.00 6.16
C VAL A 512 15.43 4.26 7.00
N GLU A 513 16.62 4.88 6.99
CA GLU A 513 16.95 5.96 7.92
C GLU A 513 16.29 7.29 7.59
N LEU A 514 16.20 7.65 6.30
CA LEU A 514 15.62 8.92 5.86
C LEU A 514 14.17 9.06 6.31
N GLY A 515 13.35 8.02 6.11
CA GLY A 515 11.95 8.01 6.53
C GLY A 515 11.80 8.17 8.05
N LYS A 516 12.67 7.52 8.84
CA LYS A 516 12.67 7.67 10.31
C LYS A 516 13.01 9.08 10.76
N ALA A 517 14.00 9.70 10.13
CA ALA A 517 14.39 11.08 10.45
C ALA A 517 13.28 12.08 10.10
N LEU A 518 12.68 11.95 8.92
CA LEU A 518 11.57 12.81 8.48
C LEU A 518 10.33 12.63 9.37
N ALA A 519 9.95 11.39 9.67
CA ALA A 519 8.79 11.09 10.51
C ALA A 519 8.94 11.67 11.93
N LYS A 520 10.15 11.63 12.51
CA LYS A 520 10.41 12.24 13.82
C LYS A 520 10.21 13.76 13.81
N ASN A 521 10.66 14.44 12.76
CA ASN A 521 10.46 15.88 12.62
C ASN A 521 8.98 16.21 12.43
N ILE A 522 8.31 15.51 11.51
CA ILE A 522 6.88 15.66 11.24
C ILE A 522 6.06 15.39 12.51
N GLN A 523 6.38 14.36 13.29
CA GLN A 523 5.69 14.09 14.55
C GLN A 523 5.77 15.30 15.51
N SER A 524 6.95 15.89 15.67
CA SER A 524 7.11 17.08 16.53
C SER A 524 6.29 18.28 16.04
N GLU A 525 6.13 18.43 14.73
CA GLU A 525 5.33 19.50 14.13
C GLU A 525 3.83 19.23 14.26
N LEU A 526 3.40 17.97 14.15
CA LEU A 526 2.01 17.58 14.41
C LEU A 526 1.58 17.87 15.85
N GLU A 527 2.51 17.80 16.79
CA GLU A 527 2.31 18.12 18.21
C GLU A 527 2.45 19.63 18.51
N THR A 528 2.83 20.45 17.51
CA THR A 528 3.06 21.89 17.66
C THR A 528 2.14 22.68 16.74
N GLU A 529 1.17 23.39 17.33
CA GLU A 529 0.22 24.21 16.57
C GLU A 529 0.95 25.25 15.69
N GLY A 530 0.57 25.32 14.41
CA GLY A 530 1.14 26.28 13.45
C GLY A 530 2.52 25.92 12.88
N ALA A 531 3.09 24.75 13.24
CA ALA A 531 4.34 24.26 12.64
C ALA A 531 4.12 23.63 11.24
N GLY A 532 5.22 23.37 10.51
CA GLY A 532 5.19 22.59 9.26
C GLY A 532 5.25 23.38 7.94
N ALA A 533 5.63 24.67 7.97
CA ALA A 533 5.72 25.50 6.75
C ALA A 533 6.97 25.22 5.87
N ASP A 534 7.99 24.56 6.43
CA ASP A 534 9.30 24.36 5.79
C ASP A 534 9.41 23.09 4.91
N HIS A 535 8.31 22.35 4.73
CA HIS A 535 8.28 21.20 3.81
C HIS A 535 7.87 21.62 2.40
N ASP A 536 7.97 20.67 1.46
CA ASP A 536 7.36 20.83 0.15
C ASP A 536 5.83 21.06 0.27
N SER A 537 5.24 21.71 -0.74
CA SER A 537 3.84 22.13 -0.68
C SER A 537 2.85 20.98 -0.49
N SER A 538 3.19 19.75 -0.89
CA SER A 538 2.34 18.58 -0.65
C SER A 538 2.35 18.18 0.82
N THR A 539 3.53 18.07 1.42
CA THR A 539 3.68 17.72 2.84
C THR A 539 3.07 18.80 3.73
N SER A 540 3.39 20.08 3.49
CA SER A 540 2.83 21.21 4.24
C SER A 540 1.30 21.27 4.13
N GLY A 541 0.75 21.04 2.94
CA GLY A 541 -0.69 20.96 2.72
C GLY A 541 -1.35 19.76 3.44
N ALA A 542 -0.63 18.66 3.61
CA ALA A 542 -1.09 17.47 4.32
C ALA A 542 -0.92 17.54 5.86
N LEU A 543 -0.13 18.50 6.37
CA LEU A 543 -0.03 18.78 7.81
C LEU A 543 -1.19 19.64 8.33
N TRP A 544 -1.78 20.45 7.45
CA TRP A 544 -2.90 21.36 7.75
C TRP A 544 -4.18 20.68 8.30
N PRO A 545 -4.56 19.43 7.94
CA PRO A 545 -5.69 18.73 8.54
C PRO A 545 -5.33 17.94 9.82
N THR A 546 -4.06 17.87 10.23
CA THR A 546 -3.59 16.93 11.26
C THR A 546 -3.33 17.55 12.64
N SER A 547 -3.55 18.86 12.83
CA SER A 547 -3.77 19.43 14.17
C SER A 547 -5.03 18.87 14.86
N ALA A 548 -5.90 18.15 14.13
CA ALA A 548 -6.98 17.33 14.68
C ALA A 548 -6.51 15.95 15.22
N LEU A 549 -5.30 15.47 14.87
CA LEU A 549 -4.72 14.23 15.42
C LEU A 549 -4.01 14.47 16.76
N ALA A 550 -3.52 15.68 17.00
CA ALA A 550 -3.15 16.15 18.33
C ALA A 550 -4.44 16.46 19.09
N GLY A 551 -5.00 15.44 19.76
CA GLY A 551 -6.31 15.51 20.42
C GLY A 551 -6.53 16.82 21.19
N ASN A 552 -7.37 17.69 20.62
CA ASN A 552 -7.82 18.91 21.28
C ASN A 552 -8.94 18.54 22.26
N ILE A 553 -8.52 18.22 23.48
CA ILE A 553 -9.37 18.33 24.67
C ILE A 553 -9.51 19.83 24.95
N ASN A 554 -10.52 20.48 24.37
CA ASN A 554 -11.07 21.71 24.92
C ASN A 554 -12.59 21.72 24.76
N ASP A 555 -13.24 21.61 25.91
CA ASP A 555 -14.62 21.27 26.15
C ASP A 555 -15.51 22.53 26.13
N ASN A 556 -15.44 23.33 25.06
CA ASN A 556 -16.30 24.51 24.90
C ASN A 556 -17.17 24.42 23.63
N ASN A 557 -18.46 24.63 23.86
CA ASN A 557 -19.56 24.34 22.94
C ASN A 557 -19.67 25.41 21.83
N GLU A 558 -18.86 25.29 20.77
CA GLU A 558 -18.72 26.29 19.69
C GLU A 558 -19.35 25.90 18.33
N GLY A 559 -20.50 25.22 18.29
CA GLY A 559 -21.19 24.91 17.02
C GLY A 559 -22.27 25.94 16.65
N TYR A 560 -22.64 26.01 15.36
CA TYR A 560 -23.76 26.78 14.84
C TYR A 560 -25.08 26.31 15.46
N LYS A 561 -25.91 27.27 15.90
CA LYS A 561 -27.30 27.01 16.26
C LYS A 561 -28.15 26.91 14.98
N LEU A 562 -29.22 26.12 15.05
CA LEU A 562 -30.18 26.03 13.94
C LEU A 562 -30.64 27.44 13.54
N ARG A 563 -30.59 27.74 12.24
CA ARG A 563 -30.91 29.04 11.62
C ARG A 563 -29.87 30.17 11.78
N GLU A 564 -28.69 29.89 12.32
CA GLU A 564 -27.64 30.90 12.43
C GLU A 564 -27.01 31.22 11.06
N ASP A 565 -26.67 32.49 10.83
CA ASP A 565 -26.15 32.99 9.57
C ASP A 565 -24.71 32.50 9.30
N ILE A 566 -24.48 32.01 8.09
CA ILE A 566 -23.20 31.51 7.61
C ILE A 566 -22.75 32.36 6.42
N PRO A 567 -21.86 33.35 6.63
CA PRO A 567 -21.42 34.23 5.54
C PRO A 567 -20.56 33.49 4.52
N VAL A 568 -20.78 33.76 3.23
CA VAL A 568 -19.99 33.21 2.12
C VAL A 568 -18.92 34.20 1.70
N SER A 569 -17.67 33.74 1.62
CA SER A 569 -16.54 34.51 1.08
C SER A 569 -15.88 33.76 -0.07
N CYS A 570 -15.50 34.46 -1.13
CA CYS A 570 -14.89 33.89 -2.34
C CYS A 570 -13.47 34.38 -2.57
N LEU A 571 -12.68 33.54 -3.24
CA LEU A 571 -11.30 33.85 -3.58
C LEU A 571 -11.26 35.09 -4.49
N ASN A 572 -10.48 36.09 -4.11
CA ASN A 572 -10.33 37.32 -4.86
C ASN A 572 -9.46 37.07 -6.10
N ARG A 573 -9.93 37.52 -7.26
CA ARG A 573 -9.24 37.36 -8.55
C ARG A 573 -9.23 38.67 -9.32
N THR A 574 -8.19 38.85 -10.11
CA THR A 574 -8.15 39.92 -11.13
C THR A 574 -9.11 39.59 -12.28
N MET A 575 -9.40 40.57 -13.14
CA MET A 575 -10.26 40.38 -14.33
C MET A 575 -9.70 39.32 -15.30
N GLU A 576 -8.39 39.05 -15.25
CA GLU A 576 -7.71 38.03 -16.06
C GLU A 576 -7.69 36.64 -15.38
N GLY A 577 -8.29 36.53 -14.20
CA GLY A 577 -8.42 35.29 -13.45
C GLY A 577 -7.22 34.96 -12.55
N GLU A 578 -6.24 35.85 -12.41
CA GLU A 578 -5.10 35.67 -11.52
C GLU A 578 -5.50 35.81 -10.06
N HIS A 579 -4.86 35.04 -9.17
CA HIS A 579 -5.14 35.11 -7.73
C HIS A 579 -4.57 36.40 -7.13
N VAL A 580 -5.38 37.13 -6.37
CA VAL A 580 -4.89 38.29 -5.61
C VAL A 580 -4.33 37.79 -4.28
N THR A 581 -3.06 38.11 -4.02
CA THR A 581 -2.38 37.81 -2.75
C THR A 581 -2.14 39.08 -1.95
N ASP A 582 -2.12 38.97 -0.62
CA ASP A 582 -1.69 40.06 0.25
C ASP A 582 -0.17 40.27 0.21
N ASN A 583 0.32 41.26 0.98
CA ASN A 583 1.74 41.61 1.08
C ASN A 583 2.63 40.49 1.65
N LEU A 584 2.03 39.40 2.17
CA LEU A 584 2.71 38.21 2.69
C LEU A 584 2.58 37.01 1.75
N GLY A 585 1.99 37.20 0.56
CA GLY A 585 1.77 36.14 -0.43
C GLY A 585 0.59 35.21 -0.11
N LYS A 586 -0.26 35.53 0.88
CA LYS A 586 -1.45 34.74 1.20
C LYS A 586 -2.60 35.11 0.27
N LEU A 587 -3.34 34.10 -0.19
CA LEU A 587 -4.53 34.29 -1.04
C LEU A 587 -5.60 35.13 -0.32
N GLN A 588 -6.07 36.19 -0.98
CA GLN A 588 -7.10 37.08 -0.43
C GLN A 588 -8.49 36.52 -0.71
N TYR A 589 -9.37 36.50 0.30
CA TYR A 589 -10.79 36.16 0.16
C TYR A 589 -11.64 37.39 0.46
N VAL A 590 -12.60 37.69 -0.41
CA VAL A 590 -13.55 38.79 -0.27
C VAL A 590 -14.96 38.23 -0.04
N PRO A 591 -15.84 38.92 0.71
CA PRO A 591 -17.24 38.50 0.84
C PRO A 591 -17.89 38.33 -0.54
N PHE A 592 -18.83 37.40 -0.66
CA PHE A 592 -19.67 37.33 -1.86
C PHE A 592 -20.37 38.68 -2.09
N VAL A 593 -20.73 38.96 -3.35
CA VAL A 593 -21.37 40.22 -3.73
C VAL A 593 -22.63 40.49 -2.88
N THR A 594 -22.84 41.75 -2.52
CA THR A 594 -23.95 42.18 -1.66
C THR A 594 -25.28 41.95 -2.35
N CYS A 595 -26.18 41.22 -1.70
CA CYS A 595 -27.54 40.97 -2.16
C CYS A 595 -28.43 42.17 -1.80
N ASN A 596 -29.21 42.68 -2.76
CA ASN A 596 -30.08 43.83 -2.57
C ASN A 596 -31.20 43.55 -1.55
N GLU A 597 -31.69 42.31 -1.50
CA GLU A 597 -32.76 41.86 -0.60
C GLU A 597 -32.38 41.95 0.88
N THR A 598 -31.11 41.71 1.21
CA THR A 598 -30.61 41.66 2.58
C THR A 598 -29.70 42.84 2.93
N ALA A 599 -29.29 43.63 1.93
CA ALA A 599 -28.23 44.63 2.03
C ALA A 599 -26.92 44.09 2.64
N ARG A 600 -26.68 42.77 2.52
CA ARG A 600 -25.53 42.03 3.05
C ARG A 600 -24.99 41.06 2.00
N PRO A 601 -23.71 40.64 2.08
CA PRO A 601 -23.19 39.51 1.33
C PRO A 601 -24.06 38.26 1.49
N LEU A 602 -23.98 37.34 0.52
CA LEU A 602 -24.70 36.06 0.59
C LEU A 602 -24.34 35.32 1.89
N SER A 603 -25.37 34.96 2.65
CA SER A 603 -25.27 34.13 3.86
C SER A 603 -26.25 32.97 3.76
N LEU A 604 -25.81 31.76 4.11
CA LEU A 604 -26.65 30.56 4.21
C LEU A 604 -27.14 30.41 5.66
N HIS A 605 -28.29 29.80 5.92
CA HIS A 605 -28.71 29.52 7.29
C HIS A 605 -28.42 28.06 7.69
N TYR A 606 -27.78 27.88 8.85
CA TYR A 606 -27.38 26.56 9.33
C TYR A 606 -28.58 25.62 9.53
N GLY A 607 -28.54 24.45 8.89
CA GLY A 607 -29.48 23.34 9.09
C GLY A 607 -30.89 23.56 8.53
N ILE A 608 -31.13 24.60 7.72
CA ILE A 608 -32.41 24.82 7.04
C ILE A 608 -32.26 24.60 5.55
N SER A 609 -33.09 23.72 4.98
CA SER A 609 -33.24 23.66 3.52
C SER A 609 -34.20 24.76 3.07
N GLU A 610 -33.73 25.67 2.23
CA GLU A 610 -34.44 26.90 1.85
C GLU A 610 -34.02 27.37 0.45
N THR A 611 -34.70 28.38 -0.08
CA THR A 611 -34.31 29.06 -1.32
C THR A 611 -33.94 30.49 -1.01
N ILE A 612 -32.68 30.87 -1.26
CA ILE A 612 -32.15 32.21 -1.03
C ILE A 612 -32.01 32.90 -2.37
N THR A 613 -32.65 34.07 -2.51
CA THR A 613 -32.50 34.91 -3.69
C THR A 613 -31.52 36.04 -3.38
N CYS A 614 -30.55 36.26 -4.26
CA CYS A 614 -29.55 37.31 -4.17
C CYS A 614 -29.51 38.12 -5.47
N THR A 615 -30.09 39.31 -5.47
CA THR A 615 -30.07 40.25 -6.59
C THR A 615 -28.91 41.23 -6.43
N ILE A 616 -28.01 41.24 -7.40
CA ILE A 616 -26.96 42.24 -7.55
C ILE A 616 -27.60 43.43 -8.26
N ASP A 617 -27.64 44.60 -7.62
CA ASP A 617 -28.40 45.77 -8.12
C ASP A 617 -27.81 46.37 -9.40
N SER A 618 -26.49 46.37 -9.53
CA SER A 618 -25.80 46.80 -10.74
C SER A 618 -24.53 45.99 -10.95
N LEU A 619 -24.48 45.26 -12.08
CA LEU A 619 -23.32 44.44 -12.41
C LEU A 619 -22.15 45.30 -12.89
N SER A 620 -21.07 45.37 -12.10
CA SER A 620 -19.86 46.10 -12.49
C SER A 620 -19.14 45.43 -13.67
N ASP A 621 -18.36 46.22 -14.43
CA ASP A 621 -17.54 45.69 -15.52
C ASP A 621 -16.54 44.62 -15.03
N GLU A 622 -15.97 44.80 -13.84
CA GLU A 622 -15.06 43.84 -13.21
C GLU A 622 -15.75 42.49 -12.95
N LEU A 623 -16.96 42.53 -12.38
CA LEU A 623 -17.72 41.32 -12.07
C LEU A 623 -18.24 40.63 -13.34
N TYR A 624 -18.63 41.39 -14.37
CA TYR A 624 -18.98 40.84 -15.67
C TYR A 624 -17.82 40.02 -16.27
N HIS A 625 -16.61 40.59 -16.28
CA HIS A 625 -15.44 39.93 -16.82
C HIS A 625 -14.99 38.74 -15.98
N LEU A 626 -15.17 38.79 -14.67
CA LEU A 626 -14.89 37.65 -13.80
C LEU A 626 -15.89 36.48 -14.03
N LEU A 627 -17.17 36.77 -14.24
CA LEU A 627 -18.17 35.76 -14.62
C LEU A 627 -17.86 35.17 -16.00
N GLU A 628 -17.46 36.00 -16.96
CA GLU A 628 -16.98 35.57 -18.28
C GLU A 628 -15.78 34.64 -18.14
N PHE A 629 -14.80 34.96 -17.29
CA PHE A 629 -13.64 34.11 -17.04
C PHE A 629 -14.03 32.72 -16.51
N TYR A 630 -14.90 32.66 -15.49
CA TYR A 630 -15.33 31.38 -14.89
C TYR A 630 -16.06 30.49 -15.91
N VAL A 631 -16.92 31.08 -16.73
CA VAL A 631 -17.65 30.37 -17.78
C VAL A 631 -16.74 29.95 -18.93
N HIS A 632 -15.88 30.83 -19.43
CA HIS A 632 -15.01 30.57 -20.58
C HIS A 632 -13.91 29.56 -20.26
N SER A 633 -13.37 29.61 -19.04
CA SER A 633 -12.24 28.75 -18.65
C SER A 633 -12.69 27.42 -18.03
N ASP A 634 -14.00 27.22 -17.84
CA ASP A 634 -14.58 26.05 -17.14
C ASP A 634 -13.95 25.83 -15.74
N VAL A 635 -13.71 26.94 -15.03
CA VAL A 635 -13.10 26.94 -13.69
C VAL A 635 -14.18 27.30 -12.67
N PRO A 636 -14.38 26.50 -11.61
CA PRO A 636 -15.37 26.84 -10.59
C PRO A 636 -14.90 28.04 -9.76
N MET A 637 -15.86 28.85 -9.32
CA MET A 637 -15.62 29.90 -8.35
C MET A 637 -15.36 29.27 -6.98
N THR A 638 -14.18 29.51 -6.45
CA THR A 638 -13.74 28.96 -5.16
C THR A 638 -14.22 29.87 -4.03
N CYS A 639 -15.22 29.41 -3.27
CA CYS A 639 -15.71 30.08 -2.09
C CYS A 639 -15.47 29.25 -0.83
N ARG A 640 -15.74 29.85 0.33
CA ARG A 640 -15.61 29.24 1.64
C ARG A 640 -16.63 29.84 2.60
N VAL A 641 -17.01 29.05 3.59
CA VAL A 641 -17.88 29.43 4.71
C VAL A 641 -17.19 29.10 6.03
N PRO A 642 -17.42 29.82 7.14
CA PRO A 642 -16.86 29.42 8.42
C PRO A 642 -17.42 28.06 8.88
N THR A 643 -16.57 27.23 9.47
CA THR A 643 -16.91 25.89 10.00
C THR A 643 -17.73 25.97 11.29
N ALA A 644 -17.56 27.07 12.04
CA ALA A 644 -18.27 27.41 13.28
C ALA A 644 -18.65 28.92 13.29
N PRO A 645 -19.58 29.37 14.16
CA PRO A 645 -19.97 30.77 14.24
C PRO A 645 -18.78 31.71 14.42
N LEU A 646 -18.74 32.79 13.66
CA LEU A 646 -17.78 33.87 13.89
C LEU A 646 -18.14 34.53 15.23
N THR A 647 -17.26 34.43 16.23
CA THR A 647 -17.46 35.09 17.52
C THR A 647 -17.54 36.61 17.32
N PRO A 648 -18.53 37.31 17.89
CA PRO A 648 -18.55 38.76 17.87
C PRO A 648 -17.30 39.25 18.60
N SER A 649 -16.47 40.06 17.93
CA SER A 649 -15.36 40.74 18.59
C SER A 649 -15.91 41.58 19.75
N ALA A 650 -15.48 41.27 20.97
CA ALA A 650 -15.88 42.01 22.16
C ALA A 650 -15.37 43.46 22.04
N GLY A 651 -16.29 44.43 21.92
CA GLY A 651 -15.92 45.85 21.97
C GLY A 651 -16.96 46.83 21.45
N ALA A 652 -18.20 46.78 21.93
CA ALA A 652 -19.15 47.89 21.72
C ALA A 652 -20.23 47.93 22.81
N ALA A 653 -19.88 48.39 24.02
CA ALA A 653 -20.74 49.17 24.92
C ALA A 653 -20.04 49.48 26.26
N GLU A 654 -20.11 50.76 26.65
CA GLU A 654 -19.97 51.30 28.02
C GLU A 654 -18.58 51.38 28.67
N HIS A 655 -17.90 52.52 28.44
CA HIS A 655 -17.53 53.42 29.55
C HIS A 655 -17.25 54.84 29.03
N ALA A 656 -18.03 55.80 29.53
CA ALA A 656 -17.78 57.23 29.46
C ALA A 656 -16.85 57.65 30.62
N ASP A 657 -15.73 58.31 30.33
CA ASP A 657 -15.38 59.67 30.82
C ASP A 657 -13.92 60.06 30.46
N LYS A 658 -13.83 61.24 29.82
CA LYS A 658 -12.88 62.36 29.96
C LYS A 658 -11.37 62.28 29.64
N ASP A 659 -11.00 63.28 28.81
CA ASP A 659 -9.78 64.10 28.71
C ASP A 659 -8.56 63.55 27.94
N SER A 660 -8.40 64.02 26.68
CA SER A 660 -7.34 64.95 26.17
C SER A 660 -6.10 64.21 25.65
N ASP A 661 -5.49 64.45 24.48
CA ASP A 661 -5.48 65.55 23.51
C ASP A 661 -5.04 65.04 22.11
N GLN A 662 -5.30 65.87 21.09
CA GLN A 662 -5.12 65.74 19.61
C GLN A 662 -3.76 65.18 19.11
N MET A 663 -3.59 64.55 17.92
CA MET A 663 -3.92 65.08 16.57
C MET A 663 -3.76 64.03 15.42
N SER A 664 -4.82 63.87 14.62
CA SER A 664 -4.97 63.60 13.16
C SER A 664 -4.01 62.70 12.35
N GLY A 665 -4.59 61.68 11.69
CA GLY A 665 -4.14 61.05 10.44
C GLY A 665 -5.15 59.98 9.97
N GLU A 666 -5.67 60.10 8.75
CA GLU A 666 -6.89 59.45 8.22
C GLU A 666 -6.83 57.91 8.04
N ALA A 667 -8.03 57.35 8.24
CA ALA A 667 -8.57 56.01 7.97
C ALA A 667 -7.90 55.13 6.89
N ASP A 668 -7.41 53.98 7.35
CA ASP A 668 -7.42 52.73 6.57
C ASP A 668 -7.78 51.59 7.54
N THR A 669 -9.06 51.20 7.59
CA THR A 669 -9.54 50.11 8.44
C THR A 669 -10.32 49.12 7.60
N LEU A 670 -9.60 48.16 7.00
CA LEU A 670 -10.13 46.89 6.51
C LEU A 670 -8.98 45.90 6.22
N SER A 671 -8.15 45.62 7.24
CA SER A 671 -7.18 44.50 7.21
C SER A 671 -7.03 43.83 8.58
N ALA A 672 -8.16 43.56 9.24
CA ALA A 672 -8.19 42.85 10.52
C ALA A 672 -9.30 41.78 10.53
N LEU A 673 -9.08 40.69 9.79
CA LEU A 673 -9.64 39.39 10.14
C LEU A 673 -8.44 38.48 10.45
N ALA A 674 -8.05 38.56 11.72
CA ALA A 674 -6.88 37.96 12.33
C ALA A 674 -6.99 36.43 12.44
N ASP A 675 -5.82 35.81 12.63
CA ASP A 675 -5.52 34.38 12.86
C ASP A 675 -6.21 33.73 14.09
N ASN A 676 -7.36 34.26 14.55
CA ASN A 676 -8.11 33.80 15.74
C ASN A 676 -9.58 33.44 15.44
N GLY A 677 -9.98 33.33 14.17
CA GLY A 677 -11.33 32.93 13.77
C GLY A 677 -11.46 31.41 13.55
N PRO A 678 -12.69 30.84 13.56
CA PRO A 678 -12.89 29.43 13.26
C PRO A 678 -12.39 29.09 11.84
N PRO A 679 -11.97 27.83 11.60
CA PRO A 679 -11.53 27.39 10.28
C PRO A 679 -12.66 27.56 9.25
N PHE A 680 -12.31 27.59 7.97
CA PHE A 680 -13.27 27.73 6.88
C PHE A 680 -13.42 26.42 6.11
N THR A 681 -14.66 26.08 5.77
CA THR A 681 -15.07 24.97 4.93
C THR A 681 -15.18 25.43 3.46
N PRO A 682 -14.63 24.68 2.49
CA PRO A 682 -14.74 25.05 1.08
C PRO A 682 -16.19 24.93 0.59
N LEU A 683 -16.60 25.93 -0.21
CA LEU A 683 -17.85 25.96 -0.97
C LEU A 683 -17.50 26.18 -2.45
N THR A 684 -17.62 25.14 -3.26
CA THR A 684 -17.34 25.24 -4.70
C THR A 684 -18.60 25.67 -5.44
N ILE A 685 -18.54 26.78 -6.19
CA ILE A 685 -19.66 27.27 -7.00
C ILE A 685 -19.34 27.06 -8.48
N ALA A 686 -19.98 26.08 -9.11
CA ALA A 686 -19.84 25.77 -10.53
C ALA A 686 -20.87 26.54 -11.36
N LEU A 687 -20.42 27.59 -12.04
CA LEU A 687 -21.25 28.45 -12.90
C LEU A 687 -21.27 27.90 -14.33
N GLN A 688 -22.44 27.55 -14.83
CA GLN A 688 -22.62 27.17 -16.24
C GLN A 688 -23.13 28.35 -17.06
N GLY A 689 -22.59 28.51 -18.26
CA GLY A 689 -23.03 29.56 -19.18
C GLY A 689 -22.50 29.37 -20.60
N THR A 690 -22.92 30.26 -21.49
CA THR A 690 -22.39 30.36 -22.86
C THR A 690 -21.98 31.79 -23.16
N LEU A 691 -20.84 31.93 -23.84
CA LEU A 691 -20.41 33.21 -24.39
C LEU A 691 -20.94 33.32 -25.82
N GLN A 692 -21.86 34.25 -26.06
CA GLN A 692 -22.28 34.62 -27.41
C GLN A 692 -21.48 35.83 -27.89
N LEU A 693 -21.44 36.04 -29.22
CA LEU A 693 -20.64 37.10 -29.87
C LEU A 693 -20.85 38.52 -29.32
N SER A 694 -21.94 38.79 -28.59
CA SER A 694 -22.27 40.12 -28.05
C SER A 694 -22.68 40.15 -26.58
N HIS A 695 -22.82 39.00 -25.90
CA HIS A 695 -23.32 38.94 -24.52
C HIS A 695 -23.09 37.56 -23.88
N LEU A 696 -23.01 37.54 -22.54
CA LEU A 696 -22.88 36.33 -21.73
C LEU A 696 -24.26 35.84 -21.28
N HIS A 697 -24.51 34.53 -21.37
CA HIS A 697 -25.68 33.87 -20.77
C HIS A 697 -25.20 32.95 -19.67
N ILE A 698 -25.70 33.10 -18.43
CA ILE A 698 -25.38 32.19 -17.33
C ILE A 698 -26.64 31.63 -16.68
N TRP A 699 -26.55 30.43 -16.15
CA TRP A 699 -27.58 29.88 -15.28
C TRP A 699 -27.42 30.47 -13.89
N THR A 700 -28.43 31.24 -13.46
CA THR A 700 -28.45 31.88 -12.14
C THR A 700 -29.25 31.11 -11.10
N ASP A 701 -29.89 30.01 -11.50
CA ASP A 701 -30.57 29.07 -10.61
C ASP A 701 -29.62 27.94 -10.20
N MET A 702 -29.36 27.82 -8.90
CA MET A 702 -28.25 27.07 -8.32
C MET A 702 -28.77 26.13 -7.22
N ASN A 703 -28.49 24.84 -7.34
CA ASN A 703 -28.67 23.88 -6.26
C ASN A 703 -27.44 23.91 -5.34
N VAL A 704 -27.64 24.09 -4.04
CA VAL A 704 -26.58 24.10 -3.03
C VAL A 704 -26.77 22.93 -2.09
N VAL A 705 -25.78 22.06 -1.99
CA VAL A 705 -25.76 20.96 -1.03
C VAL A 705 -24.75 21.27 0.05
N MET A 706 -25.21 21.36 1.29
CA MET A 706 -24.39 21.64 2.49
C MET A 706 -24.37 20.43 3.40
N HIS A 707 -23.21 20.13 3.99
CA HIS A 707 -23.06 19.04 4.95
C HIS A 707 -22.91 19.58 6.37
N ASN A 708 -23.65 19.00 7.31
CA ASN A 708 -23.52 19.29 8.73
C ASN A 708 -23.05 18.09 9.56
N MET A 709 -22.42 18.39 10.69
CA MET A 709 -22.08 17.44 11.75
C MET A 709 -22.50 17.99 13.11
N ALA A 710 -23.04 17.15 14.00
CA ALA A 710 -23.35 17.54 15.38
C ALA A 710 -22.08 17.70 16.22
N SER A 711 -22.09 18.59 17.23
CA SER A 711 -21.00 18.63 18.22
C SER A 711 -21.11 17.44 19.18
N ASP A 712 -20.01 16.70 19.37
CA ASP A 712 -19.98 15.47 20.18
C ASP A 712 -20.13 15.71 21.70
N ALA A 713 -20.26 16.97 22.15
CA ALA A 713 -20.18 17.36 23.56
C ALA A 713 -21.46 17.14 24.41
N ALA A 714 -22.48 16.41 23.94
CA ALA A 714 -23.68 16.16 24.76
C ALA A 714 -24.41 14.83 24.51
N ALA A 715 -23.75 13.82 23.93
CA ALA A 715 -24.36 12.48 23.81
C ALA A 715 -24.45 11.73 25.16
N GLU A 716 -23.81 12.22 26.23
CA GLU A 716 -23.93 11.70 27.59
C GLU A 716 -24.56 12.71 28.56
N GLN A 717 -25.76 13.23 28.28
CA GLN A 717 -26.76 13.63 29.30
C GLN A 717 -27.97 14.34 28.66
N SER A 718 -29.06 13.62 28.43
CA SER A 718 -30.43 14.08 28.75
C SER A 718 -31.50 13.10 28.27
N SER A 719 -31.76 12.08 29.09
CA SER A 719 -33.12 11.54 29.12
C SER A 719 -34.00 12.48 29.94
N LYS A 720 -35.10 12.96 29.34
CA LYS A 720 -36.24 13.68 29.95
C LYS A 720 -36.11 15.21 30.11
N THR A 721 -36.66 15.96 29.14
CA THR A 721 -37.80 16.89 29.36
C THR A 721 -38.35 17.42 28.03
N ARG A 722 -39.67 17.57 27.96
CA ARG A 722 -40.44 18.15 26.83
C ARG A 722 -40.44 19.68 26.93
N GLY A 723 -40.22 20.36 25.80
CA GLY A 723 -40.68 21.73 25.56
C GLY A 723 -39.57 22.71 25.16
N GLY A 724 -39.44 23.00 23.86
CA GLY A 724 -38.54 23.98 23.28
C GLY A 724 -37.58 23.37 22.26
N GLN A 725 -37.80 23.58 20.96
CA GLN A 725 -36.84 23.20 19.91
C GLN A 725 -35.64 24.16 19.97
N SER A 726 -34.63 23.83 20.77
CA SER A 726 -33.27 24.32 20.56
C SER A 726 -32.50 23.21 19.82
N GLY A 727 -32.16 23.44 18.55
CA GLY A 727 -31.32 22.52 17.79
C GLY A 727 -29.93 22.38 18.43
N GLN A 728 -29.36 21.18 18.41
CA GLN A 728 -28.01 20.94 18.91
C GLN A 728 -26.99 21.75 18.08
N PRO A 729 -25.94 22.32 18.72
CA PRO A 729 -24.89 23.02 17.99
C PRO A 729 -24.13 22.06 17.08
N GLY A 730 -23.77 22.51 15.88
CA GLY A 730 -23.00 21.69 14.96
C GLY A 730 -22.20 22.49 13.93
N PHE A 731 -21.42 21.80 13.11
CA PHE A 731 -20.42 22.38 12.23
C PHE A 731 -20.78 22.20 10.77
N THR A 732 -20.29 23.08 9.90
CA THR A 732 -20.31 22.86 8.44
C THR A 732 -19.03 22.14 8.04
N VAL A 733 -19.13 21.15 7.15
CA VAL A 733 -17.95 20.31 6.78
C VAL A 733 -17.72 20.16 5.27
N GLY A 734 -18.66 20.63 4.46
CA GLY A 734 -18.51 20.72 3.00
C GLY A 734 -19.72 21.36 2.35
N GLY A 735 -19.51 21.99 1.20
CA GLY A 735 -20.60 22.52 0.37
C GLY A 735 -20.26 22.56 -1.12
N ILE A 736 -21.24 22.28 -1.96
CA ILE A 736 -21.15 22.49 -3.42
C ILE A 736 -22.41 23.21 -3.88
N ALA A 737 -22.25 24.26 -4.69
CA ALA A 737 -23.30 24.91 -5.45
C ALA A 737 -23.11 24.64 -6.95
N TYR A 738 -24.15 24.18 -7.63
CA TYR A 738 -24.10 23.88 -9.06
C TYR A 738 -25.45 24.20 -9.72
N SER A 739 -25.38 24.72 -10.95
CA SER A 739 -26.56 24.87 -11.80
C SER A 739 -26.87 23.55 -12.50
N THR A 740 -28.16 23.22 -12.64
CA THR A 740 -28.63 22.13 -13.50
C THR A 740 -29.48 22.75 -14.60
N PRO A 741 -29.21 22.49 -15.89
CA PRO A 741 -30.10 22.96 -16.94
C PRO A 741 -31.47 22.30 -16.76
N GLU A 742 -32.52 23.11 -16.68
CA GLU A 742 -33.89 22.59 -16.70
C GLU A 742 -34.16 21.97 -18.07
N PHE A 743 -34.44 20.66 -18.10
CA PHE A 743 -35.05 20.01 -19.26
C PHE A 743 -36.53 20.36 -19.22
N ASP A 744 -36.89 21.38 -19.98
CA ASP A 744 -38.24 21.95 -19.99
C ASP A 744 -39.28 20.88 -20.39
N ASN A 745 -40.02 20.35 -19.40
CA ASN A 745 -41.21 19.54 -19.62
C ASN A 745 -42.43 20.35 -19.18
N THR A 746 -42.65 21.48 -19.84
CA THR A 746 -43.86 22.29 -19.61
C THR A 746 -45.06 21.60 -20.24
N GLY A 747 -45.93 21.11 -19.35
CA GLY A 747 -47.11 20.34 -19.69
C GLY A 747 -47.99 20.97 -20.77
N LYS A 748 -48.10 20.27 -21.89
CA LYS A 748 -49.31 20.11 -22.71
C LYS A 748 -49.13 18.89 -23.61
N ASN A 749 -49.63 17.76 -23.14
CA ASN A 749 -49.64 16.49 -23.86
C ASN A 749 -50.39 16.64 -25.21
N PRO A 750 -49.90 16.01 -26.29
CA PRO A 750 -50.74 14.98 -26.87
C PRO A 750 -49.93 13.71 -27.17
N LYS A 751 -50.09 12.70 -26.30
CA LYS A 751 -49.80 11.27 -26.53
C LYS A 751 -48.58 11.00 -27.42
N LEU A 752 -47.39 11.00 -26.81
CA LEU A 752 -46.26 10.27 -27.35
C LEU A 752 -46.21 8.89 -26.67
N ASP A 753 -45.99 7.83 -27.44
CA ASP A 753 -45.92 6.45 -26.95
C ASP A 753 -44.67 6.26 -26.04
N GLU A 754 -44.75 5.33 -25.07
CA GLU A 754 -43.72 5.09 -24.02
C GLU A 754 -42.31 4.79 -24.57
N ASP A 755 -42.17 4.46 -25.85
CA ASP A 755 -40.88 4.20 -26.51
C ASP A 755 -40.22 5.44 -27.13
N GLU A 756 -40.92 6.58 -27.27
CA GLU A 756 -40.39 7.81 -27.89
C GLU A 756 -39.86 8.83 -26.86
N GLU A 757 -40.27 8.72 -25.59
CA GLU A 757 -39.85 9.60 -24.49
C GLU A 757 -38.32 9.54 -24.22
N PRO A 758 -37.67 8.36 -24.17
CA PRO A 758 -36.22 8.26 -23.96
C PRO A 758 -35.42 8.82 -25.15
N VAL A 759 -35.97 8.74 -26.36
CA VAL A 759 -35.33 9.23 -27.59
C VAL A 759 -35.37 10.75 -27.64
N ALA A 760 -36.52 11.36 -27.29
CA ALA A 760 -36.67 12.80 -27.15
C ALA A 760 -35.75 13.35 -26.03
N LEU A 761 -35.66 12.66 -24.90
CA LEU A 761 -34.72 12.98 -23.81
C LEU A 761 -33.26 12.91 -24.28
N SER A 762 -32.91 11.89 -25.08
CA SER A 762 -31.55 11.75 -25.65
C SER A 762 -31.21 12.79 -26.71
N GLN A 763 -32.21 13.30 -27.46
CA GLN A 763 -32.01 14.37 -28.44
C GLN A 763 -31.88 15.74 -27.76
N ALA A 764 -32.68 16.02 -26.72
CA ALA A 764 -32.51 17.21 -25.89
C ALA A 764 -31.15 17.23 -25.16
N ALA A 765 -30.67 16.06 -24.72
CA ALA A 765 -29.33 15.91 -24.14
C ALA A 765 -28.17 16.04 -25.16
N ARG A 766 -28.45 15.94 -26.47
CA ARG A 766 -27.42 16.04 -27.53
C ARG A 766 -27.12 17.48 -27.95
N GLU A 767 -28.06 18.41 -27.76
CA GLU A 767 -27.85 19.85 -27.99
C GLU A 767 -28.42 20.66 -26.82
N PRO A 768 -27.76 20.70 -25.64
CA PRO A 768 -28.26 21.44 -24.47
C PRO A 768 -28.21 22.97 -24.62
N TRP A 769 -27.77 23.48 -25.78
CA TRP A 769 -27.44 24.89 -26.02
C TRP A 769 -28.36 25.52 -27.07
N THR A 770 -29.67 25.50 -26.84
CA THR A 770 -30.62 26.28 -27.65
C THR A 770 -30.64 27.74 -27.17
N ALA A 771 -30.64 28.68 -28.12
CA ALA A 771 -30.75 30.10 -27.83
C ALA A 771 -32.08 30.40 -27.13
N GLY A 772 -32.04 30.68 -25.83
CA GLY A 772 -33.22 30.95 -25.00
C GLY A 772 -33.11 30.51 -23.54
N HIS A 773 -32.15 29.64 -23.21
CA HIS A 773 -31.95 29.17 -21.84
C HIS A 773 -30.74 29.83 -21.16
N GLY A 774 -30.89 30.20 -19.88
CA GLY A 774 -29.93 31.01 -19.11
C GLY A 774 -30.25 32.51 -19.10
N THR A 775 -29.93 33.17 -17.99
CA THR A 775 -30.13 34.61 -17.78
C THR A 775 -29.10 35.39 -18.60
N LYS A 776 -29.59 36.30 -19.46
CA LYS A 776 -28.73 37.23 -20.18
C LYS A 776 -28.08 38.20 -19.21
N VAL A 777 -26.75 38.19 -19.15
CA VAL A 777 -25.96 39.06 -18.29
C VAL A 777 -25.68 40.36 -19.05
N VAL A 778 -26.15 41.49 -18.52
CA VAL A 778 -25.95 42.82 -19.10
C VAL A 778 -25.22 43.71 -18.09
N ARG A 779 -24.16 44.37 -18.55
CA ARG A 779 -23.36 45.30 -17.74
C ARG A 779 -24.22 46.45 -17.23
N GLY A 780 -24.09 46.77 -15.95
CA GLY A 780 -24.85 47.84 -15.29
C GLY A 780 -26.31 47.50 -14.98
N GLU A 781 -26.85 46.37 -15.47
CA GLU A 781 -28.20 45.90 -15.13
C GLU A 781 -28.17 44.97 -13.90
N PRO A 782 -29.30 44.79 -13.20
CA PRO A 782 -29.38 43.86 -12.08
C PRO A 782 -29.25 42.40 -12.53
N LEU A 783 -28.63 41.56 -11.70
CA LEU A 783 -28.50 40.11 -11.92
C LEU A 783 -28.92 39.34 -10.67
N THR A 784 -29.91 38.46 -10.80
CA THR A 784 -30.48 37.70 -9.68
C THR A 784 -30.06 36.24 -9.70
N PHE A 785 -29.44 35.79 -8.60
CA PHE A 785 -29.16 34.38 -8.31
C PHE A 785 -30.20 33.78 -7.36
N SER A 786 -30.64 32.56 -7.65
CA SER A 786 -31.48 31.74 -6.77
C SER A 786 -30.67 30.55 -6.29
N PHE A 787 -30.54 30.37 -4.97
CA PHE A 787 -29.80 29.28 -4.35
C PHE A 787 -30.76 28.36 -3.58
N HIS A 788 -30.99 27.16 -4.09
CA HIS A 788 -31.76 26.11 -3.45
C HIS A 788 -30.86 25.30 -2.52
N VAL A 789 -30.85 25.65 -1.23
CA VAL A 789 -30.00 25.02 -0.22
C VAL A 789 -30.67 23.77 0.35
N ALA A 790 -29.94 22.66 0.33
CA ALA A 790 -30.31 21.40 0.98
C ALA A 790 -29.21 20.95 1.94
N TRP A 791 -29.59 20.45 3.12
CA TRP A 791 -28.64 19.96 4.14
C TRP A 791 -28.62 18.44 4.21
N LEU A 792 -27.41 17.87 4.31
CA LEU A 792 -27.17 16.45 4.51
C LEU A 792 -26.45 16.21 5.85
N GLU A 793 -26.97 15.27 6.64
CA GLU A 793 -26.46 14.94 7.97
C GLU A 793 -25.35 13.87 7.91
N GLY A 794 -24.17 14.22 8.43
CA GLY A 794 -23.00 13.35 8.56
C GLY A 794 -22.12 13.27 7.30
N GLY A 795 -20.81 13.06 7.52
CA GLY A 795 -19.81 12.79 6.46
C GLY A 795 -19.95 11.42 5.78
N ALA A 796 -21.03 10.68 6.04
CA ALA A 796 -21.27 9.34 5.49
C ALA A 796 -21.42 9.34 3.96
N SER A 797 -21.84 10.45 3.36
CA SER A 797 -21.91 10.63 1.91
C SER A 797 -20.58 11.06 1.27
N ILE A 798 -19.55 11.38 2.07
CA ILE A 798 -18.20 11.78 1.61
C ILE A 798 -17.15 10.69 1.94
N GLY A 799 -17.57 9.48 2.32
CA GLY A 799 -16.66 8.35 2.51
C GLY A 799 -15.73 8.44 3.74
N TRP A 800 -16.02 9.32 4.70
CA TRP A 800 -15.33 9.35 5.98
C TRP A 800 -15.86 8.23 6.90
N PRO A 801 -15.00 7.40 7.51
CA PRO A 801 -15.45 6.30 8.36
C PRO A 801 -15.87 6.83 9.74
N VAL A 802 -17.18 6.88 10.00
CA VAL A 802 -17.71 7.12 11.36
C VAL A 802 -18.16 5.78 11.96
N ARG A 803 -17.76 5.53 13.22
CA ARG A 803 -18.22 4.38 14.01
C ARG A 803 -19.76 4.37 14.09
N PRO A 804 -20.44 3.25 13.83
CA PRO A 804 -21.89 3.20 13.99
C PRO A 804 -22.28 3.37 15.47
N PRO A 805 -23.40 4.06 15.78
CA PRO A 805 -23.84 4.28 17.14
C PRO A 805 -24.16 2.95 17.85
N LEU A 806 -23.81 2.91 19.15
CA LEU A 806 -23.86 1.74 20.04
C LEU A 806 -25.24 1.06 20.12
N ASP A 807 -26.30 1.80 19.76
CA ASP A 807 -27.70 1.34 19.81
C ASP A 807 -28.03 0.29 18.75
N SER A 808 -27.24 0.24 17.67
CA SER A 808 -27.35 -0.81 16.64
C SER A 808 -26.89 -2.19 17.14
N TRP A 809 -26.00 -2.22 18.14
CA TRP A 809 -25.45 -3.45 18.72
C TRP A 809 -26.28 -4.00 19.89
N LEU A 810 -26.99 -3.15 20.64
CA LEU A 810 -27.88 -3.60 21.73
C LEU A 810 -29.16 -4.29 21.23
N ALA A 811 -29.63 -3.94 20.02
CA ALA A 811 -30.78 -4.60 19.38
C ALA A 811 -30.46 -6.02 18.87
N LEU A 812 -29.17 -6.35 18.68
CA LEU A 812 -28.69 -7.69 18.32
C LEU A 812 -28.36 -8.55 19.56
N ALA A 813 -28.12 -7.93 20.72
CA ALA A 813 -27.72 -8.61 21.95
C ALA A 813 -28.89 -8.92 22.92
N THR A 814 -30.08 -8.38 22.72
CA THR A 814 -31.25 -8.64 23.58
C THR A 814 -32.34 -9.42 22.84
N GLY A 815 -32.25 -10.74 22.90
CA GLY A 815 -33.26 -11.64 22.34
C GLY A 815 -34.64 -11.44 22.95
N SER A 816 -35.55 -10.82 22.19
CA SER A 816 -36.99 -10.81 22.48
C SER A 816 -37.80 -11.19 21.23
N LYS A 817 -38.84 -12.00 21.46
CA LYS A 817 -39.52 -12.86 20.46
C LYS A 817 -40.57 -12.14 19.59
N LYS A 818 -40.70 -12.64 18.35
CA LYS A 818 -41.78 -12.49 17.32
C LYS A 818 -41.66 -11.22 16.43
N LYS A 819 -41.75 -11.26 15.10
CA LYS A 819 -42.44 -12.16 14.14
C LYS A 819 -41.57 -12.49 12.91
N SER A 820 -41.81 -13.67 12.33
CA SER A 820 -41.22 -14.15 11.07
C SER A 820 -41.63 -13.28 9.88
N GLY A 821 -40.66 -12.87 9.05
CA GLY A 821 -40.94 -12.18 7.78
C GLY A 821 -39.72 -11.78 6.94
N SER A 822 -38.50 -11.72 7.51
CA SER A 822 -37.36 -11.09 6.81
C SER A 822 -36.34 -12.06 6.17
N PHE A 823 -36.48 -13.38 6.36
CA PHE A 823 -35.55 -14.36 5.76
C PHE A 823 -35.93 -14.75 4.32
N PHE A 824 -37.20 -14.58 3.92
CA PHE A 824 -37.67 -14.96 2.58
C PHE A 824 -37.50 -13.84 1.53
N SER A 825 -37.38 -12.56 1.93
CA SER A 825 -37.26 -11.45 0.95
C SER A 825 -35.85 -11.31 0.36
N LYS A 826 -34.80 -11.62 1.13
CA LYS A 826 -33.41 -11.51 0.67
C LYS A 826 -32.96 -12.70 -0.20
N LEU A 827 -33.51 -13.90 0.03
CA LEU A 827 -33.25 -15.07 -0.82
C LEU A 827 -33.98 -14.97 -2.17
N VAL A 828 -35.18 -14.37 -2.21
CA VAL A 828 -35.96 -14.18 -3.44
C VAL A 828 -35.34 -13.09 -4.34
N PHE A 829 -34.70 -12.06 -3.78
CA PHE A 829 -34.06 -11.01 -4.58
C PHE A 829 -32.81 -11.51 -5.33
N PHE A 830 -32.00 -12.37 -4.71
CA PHE A 830 -30.83 -12.97 -5.36
C PHE A 830 -31.20 -14.03 -6.40
N VAL A 831 -32.29 -14.78 -6.19
CA VAL A 831 -32.79 -15.76 -7.17
C VAL A 831 -33.49 -15.07 -8.35
N MET A 832 -34.17 -13.94 -8.16
CA MET A 832 -34.75 -13.15 -9.26
C MET A 832 -33.70 -12.40 -10.09
N ALA A 833 -32.67 -11.80 -9.49
CA ALA A 833 -31.63 -11.10 -10.24
C ALA A 833 -30.82 -12.06 -11.15
N ALA A 834 -30.53 -13.28 -10.68
CA ALA A 834 -29.82 -14.30 -11.46
C ALA A 834 -30.69 -14.92 -12.57
N SER A 835 -32.01 -15.03 -12.37
CA SER A 835 -32.92 -15.61 -13.38
C SER A 835 -33.36 -14.60 -14.45
N VAL A 836 -33.50 -13.31 -14.10
CA VAL A 836 -33.77 -12.25 -15.08
C VAL A 836 -32.55 -12.00 -15.98
N GLY A 837 -31.32 -12.02 -15.44
CA GLY A 837 -30.11 -11.92 -16.26
C GLY A 837 -29.93 -13.08 -17.24
N ALA A 838 -30.27 -14.30 -16.83
CA ALA A 838 -30.24 -15.48 -17.70
C ALA A 838 -31.34 -15.47 -18.77
N LEU A 839 -32.54 -14.96 -18.46
CA LEU A 839 -33.63 -14.82 -19.42
C LEU A 839 -33.36 -13.71 -20.44
N VAL A 840 -32.73 -12.60 -20.05
CA VAL A 840 -32.31 -11.52 -20.96
C VAL A 840 -31.20 -11.99 -21.90
N ALA A 841 -30.23 -12.75 -21.40
CA ALA A 841 -29.17 -13.36 -22.22
C ALA A 841 -29.74 -14.37 -23.24
N LEU A 842 -30.67 -15.23 -22.81
CA LEU A 842 -31.35 -16.20 -23.69
C LEU A 842 -32.30 -15.52 -24.69
N PHE A 843 -32.92 -14.39 -24.34
CA PHE A 843 -33.76 -13.62 -25.26
C PHE A 843 -32.92 -12.91 -26.35
N TRP A 844 -31.73 -12.43 -26.00
CA TRP A 844 -30.79 -11.80 -26.94
C TRP A 844 -30.17 -12.83 -27.90
N GLU A 845 -29.86 -14.03 -27.39
CA GLU A 845 -29.33 -15.14 -28.19
C GLU A 845 -30.37 -15.75 -29.16
N ARG A 846 -31.67 -15.69 -28.83
CA ARG A 846 -32.74 -16.26 -29.68
C ARG A 846 -33.31 -15.31 -30.73
N ASN A 847 -33.20 -13.99 -30.54
CA ASN A 847 -33.80 -12.99 -31.43
C ASN A 847 -32.79 -12.18 -32.29
N GLY A 848 -31.48 -12.29 -32.03
CA GLY A 848 -30.44 -11.66 -32.87
C GLY A 848 -30.25 -12.30 -34.25
N LEU A 849 -30.84 -13.48 -34.49
CA LEU A 849 -30.81 -14.18 -35.77
C LEU A 849 -32.06 -13.87 -36.61
N ARG A 850 -32.16 -12.65 -37.15
CA ARG A 850 -32.94 -12.36 -38.38
C ARG A 850 -32.76 -10.92 -38.87
N GLY A 851 -31.92 -10.75 -39.89
CA GLY A 851 -32.23 -9.88 -41.03
C GLY A 851 -31.34 -8.65 -41.26
N ARG A 852 -30.84 -8.57 -42.51
CA ARG A 852 -30.10 -7.49 -43.20
C ARG A 852 -28.62 -7.37 -42.82
N GLY A 853 -27.66 -7.32 -43.74
CA GLY A 853 -27.68 -7.24 -45.19
C GLY A 853 -26.24 -6.91 -45.63
N ARG A 854 -25.76 -7.58 -46.68
CA ARG A 854 -24.41 -7.51 -47.25
C ARG A 854 -23.89 -6.08 -47.51
N THR A 855 -22.61 -5.86 -47.17
CA THR A 855 -21.60 -5.18 -48.03
C THR A 855 -20.19 -5.59 -47.59
N PRO A 856 -19.24 -5.86 -48.52
CA PRO A 856 -17.89 -6.32 -48.18
C PRO A 856 -16.95 -5.13 -47.94
N TRP A 857 -16.12 -5.21 -46.91
CA TRP A 857 -15.00 -4.28 -46.71
C TRP A 857 -13.69 -5.08 -46.67
N HIS A 858 -12.77 -4.72 -47.57
CA HIS A 858 -11.44 -5.30 -47.75
C HIS A 858 -10.40 -4.45 -47.02
N GLY A 859 -9.43 -5.11 -46.34
CA GLY A 859 -8.02 -4.71 -46.11
C GLY A 859 -7.76 -3.39 -45.37
N ASP A 860 -6.95 -3.30 -44.31
CA ASP A 860 -5.63 -3.91 -44.15
C ASP A 860 -5.27 -4.14 -42.68
N GLY A 861 -4.65 -5.31 -42.42
CA GLY A 861 -4.14 -5.71 -41.12
C GLY A 861 -2.71 -5.25 -40.89
N LEU A 862 -2.46 -4.67 -39.72
CA LEU A 862 -1.13 -4.41 -39.18
C LEU A 862 -0.51 -5.74 -38.69
N LEU A 863 0.60 -6.14 -39.35
CA LEU A 863 1.68 -7.02 -38.86
C LEU A 863 1.56 -8.56 -39.05
N GLY A 864 1.47 -8.97 -40.32
CA GLY A 864 2.49 -9.71 -41.09
C GLY A 864 3.16 -10.99 -40.54
N GLY A 865 2.85 -12.14 -41.18
CA GLY A 865 3.61 -13.39 -41.14
C GLY A 865 4.74 -13.47 -42.20
N SER A 866 5.62 -14.47 -42.05
CA SER A 866 6.85 -14.72 -42.84
C SER A 866 6.61 -15.44 -44.20
N PRO A 867 7.65 -15.77 -45.01
CA PRO A 867 8.18 -14.93 -46.10
C PRO A 867 8.11 -15.59 -47.49
N ALA A 868 8.18 -14.80 -48.57
CA ALA A 868 8.56 -15.30 -49.90
C ALA A 868 9.52 -14.35 -50.63
N ARG A 869 10.53 -14.99 -51.23
CA ARG A 869 11.73 -14.52 -51.95
C ARG A 869 11.60 -13.26 -52.83
N GLY A 870 12.62 -12.39 -52.76
CA GLY A 870 13.20 -11.73 -53.94
C GLY A 870 13.55 -10.25 -53.81
N ALA A 871 14.84 -9.94 -54.00
CA ALA A 871 15.45 -8.65 -54.37
C ALA A 871 15.85 -7.63 -53.26
N LYS A 872 17.19 -7.55 -53.08
CA LYS A 872 18.11 -6.40 -52.84
C LYS A 872 17.68 -5.25 -51.88
N GLY A 873 18.50 -5.05 -50.84
CA GLY A 873 18.42 -3.97 -49.81
C GLY A 873 18.65 -2.53 -50.30
N PRO A 874 18.77 -1.52 -49.41
CA PRO A 874 19.50 -1.48 -48.12
C PRO A 874 18.55 -1.26 -46.91
N GLY A 875 18.81 -1.66 -45.66
CA GLY A 875 20.02 -1.52 -44.86
C GLY A 875 19.86 -0.33 -43.90
N VAL A 876 19.23 -0.53 -42.73
CA VAL A 876 19.32 0.39 -41.58
C VAL A 876 19.40 -0.39 -40.27
N THR A 877 20.43 -0.01 -39.52
CA THR A 877 21.01 -0.57 -38.31
C THR A 877 20.25 -0.08 -37.07
N PHE A 878 20.05 -0.95 -36.07
CA PHE A 878 19.61 -0.57 -34.73
C PHE A 878 20.79 -0.02 -33.93
N GLY A 879 20.66 1.19 -33.38
CA GLY A 879 21.63 1.82 -32.49
C GLY A 879 21.14 1.82 -31.04
N ASN A 880 21.93 1.19 -30.17
CA ASN A 880 21.85 1.29 -28.71
C ASN A 880 22.41 2.64 -28.21
N GLY A 881 21.88 3.14 -27.09
CA GLY A 881 22.70 3.76 -26.04
C GLY A 881 22.55 5.27 -25.78
N GLY A 882 21.74 5.60 -24.77
CA GLY A 882 22.11 6.45 -23.63
C GLY A 882 22.25 7.98 -23.79
N LYS A 883 21.39 8.74 -23.07
CA LYS A 883 21.77 9.62 -21.94
C LYS A 883 20.58 10.45 -21.41
N ASN A 884 20.41 10.38 -20.09
CA ASN A 884 20.08 11.40 -19.08
C ASN A 884 18.96 12.45 -19.26
N ASN A 885 18.12 12.48 -18.21
CA ASN A 885 17.64 13.62 -17.41
C ASN A 885 17.24 14.92 -18.11
N GLY A 886 16.00 15.34 -17.87
CA GLY A 886 15.62 16.75 -17.96
C GLY A 886 14.12 16.94 -18.11
N TYR A 887 13.53 17.59 -17.10
CA TYR A 887 12.25 18.29 -17.15
C TYR A 887 11.94 18.85 -18.57
N GLY A 888 10.77 18.51 -19.12
CA GLY A 888 10.15 19.35 -20.14
C GLY A 888 9.68 20.65 -19.51
N GLY A 889 9.65 21.80 -20.18
CA GLY A 889 9.96 22.09 -21.56
C GLY A 889 9.25 23.40 -21.90
N TYR A 890 10.02 24.44 -22.24
CA TYR A 890 9.54 25.59 -23.01
C TYR A 890 10.71 26.13 -23.84
N SER A 891 10.56 26.08 -25.17
CA SER A 891 10.94 27.09 -26.17
C SER A 891 11.28 26.44 -27.53
N GLY A 892 10.80 27.11 -28.58
CA GLY A 892 10.67 26.62 -29.95
C GLY A 892 11.94 26.61 -30.81
N PRO A 893 11.80 26.26 -32.11
CA PRO A 893 12.92 25.83 -32.93
C PRO A 893 13.57 26.97 -33.70
N ALA A 894 14.90 27.00 -33.75
CA ALA A 894 15.63 27.57 -34.87
C ALA A 894 17.04 26.98 -34.98
N ASN A 895 17.33 26.46 -36.17
CA ASN A 895 18.57 25.85 -36.62
C ASN A 895 19.43 26.92 -37.31
N GLY A 896 20.76 26.86 -37.23
CA GLY A 896 21.61 27.70 -38.11
C GLY A 896 23.06 27.88 -37.69
N ASN A 897 23.93 27.00 -38.18
CA ASN A 897 25.38 27.16 -38.18
C ASN A 897 25.81 27.97 -39.42
N GLY A 898 26.74 28.94 -39.30
CA GLY A 898 27.29 29.62 -40.48
C GLY A 898 28.07 30.90 -40.20
N ASN A 899 29.38 30.76 -40.04
CA ASN A 899 30.36 31.83 -39.95
C ASN A 899 30.88 32.19 -41.37
N GLY A 900 30.98 33.47 -41.73
CA GLY A 900 31.79 33.89 -42.89
C GLY A 900 31.35 35.13 -43.68
N ASN A 901 31.73 36.31 -43.19
CA ASN A 901 32.13 37.56 -43.87
C ASN A 901 31.60 37.92 -45.29
N GLY A 902 31.01 39.12 -45.40
CA GLY A 902 30.87 39.83 -46.68
C GLY A 902 30.08 41.15 -46.62
N VAL A 903 30.74 42.22 -46.16
CA VAL A 903 30.61 43.67 -46.50
C VAL A 903 29.33 44.17 -47.21
N GLY A 904 28.68 45.20 -46.63
CA GLY A 904 28.17 46.35 -47.42
C GLY A 904 26.72 46.81 -47.18
N SER A 905 26.59 47.93 -46.45
CA SER A 905 25.61 49.03 -46.61
C SER A 905 24.10 48.79 -46.72
N GLY A 906 23.36 49.32 -45.73
CA GLY A 906 22.40 50.41 -45.99
C GLY A 906 20.89 50.13 -46.02
N TYR A 907 20.21 50.67 -44.99
CA TYR A 907 18.84 51.23 -44.96
C TYR A 907 17.59 50.34 -45.18
N GLY A 908 16.66 50.42 -44.19
CA GLY A 908 15.21 50.44 -44.46
C GLY A 908 14.30 49.52 -43.62
N PHE A 909 13.83 50.00 -42.46
CA PHE A 909 12.50 49.68 -41.89
C PHE A 909 11.38 50.31 -42.78
N PRO A 910 10.04 50.08 -42.63
CA PRO A 910 9.30 49.48 -41.50
C PRO A 910 8.02 48.63 -41.82
N SER A 911 7.41 48.15 -40.72
CA SER A 911 5.97 48.05 -40.36
C SER A 911 5.04 46.97 -40.93
N GLY A 912 4.25 46.39 -39.99
CA GLY A 912 2.87 45.95 -40.26
C GLY A 912 2.33 44.87 -39.32
N LYS A 913 1.65 45.28 -38.23
CA LYS A 913 0.76 44.45 -37.38
C LYS A 913 -0.43 43.88 -38.17
N ARG A 914 -1.00 42.76 -37.70
CA ARG A 914 -2.42 42.36 -37.78
C ARG A 914 -2.63 41.16 -36.82
N ASP A 915 -3.39 41.38 -35.75
CA ASP A 915 -4.82 40.99 -35.58
C ASP A 915 -4.95 39.53 -35.13
#